data_AF-A0KI86-F1
#
_entry.id   AF-A0KI86-F1
#
_cell.length_a   1.000
_cell.length_b   1.000
_cell.length_c   1.000
_cell.angle_alpha   90.00
_cell.angle_beta   90.00
_cell.angle_gamma   90.00
#
_symmetry.space_group_name_H-M   'P 1'
#
loop_
_entity.id
_entity.type
_entity.pdbx_description
1 polymer ?
#
loop_
_entity_poly.entity_id
_entity_poly.type
_entity_poly.pdbx_seq_one_letter_code
_entity_poly.pdbx_strand_id
1 'polypeptide(L)'
;MFRTTRSLSLALCCLALLACKAELGTPGQEGNNGNNNANGNNGGSQTTQPTTTDPATSTPDKDTGTNHNNTNSGSGSGNAGNTGNTGNTGNTGNTGNTGNTGNTGNTGTVTPPTSPDQPDKEPDQPHQPTSLDLAGTLSVSHQQGAQFAIQLCADKVCTPANIRADGSFDLKLKLSQWPQDKPLSLTASHRQQSASILSSQLPSLKQLLRQDQNGDGIITEQEVPHLHLSPMLLAYQSLTTALQKREGKQDVTALLVSDPHLNHGFARELTALLQLVLDGDIPLPASELTRLAGHVIARQQSLPGSTLQEGLLHYAAQQGTALPVDTETKLVAASKAMATLDTRSPAYQLLTTFHPHRQLTLQGIFPSRLAEPTITVEIGAKPNHDGLNQYYFKPERPIRPLRLPIRAQDGQMLDGLAVKQGNRYSLTLTLPDLNNSFATCQPGKSDTSDDLMQDTLTLVVLDGQSEVELRSVLGSLCELVKQDSNRDGILTAGEFPRLQVGYTSTAQQALLLKTTLSAGMGSFLGWQAWTLAELDQKLKALPRHQVELLAAMVALQAEGELWQQPVNLIEGTDFRQQLLSWLEINMANEYSTVSRDNQIPDLFKLETALADNSGLGPLLNNQSDKNISHIIKAAAGLIRNSESDAPLYPGTSTPGSWITPYPNSPISAVCQREVLSDQVIGLAILGQGKEQDDSHWVTLGWQPQEGASQYRIGWGRTPFEHIEHAEQQASSQQTRITLSGLARYQDYQIRVMGEGGTISAPLHYRAGQLHVADTRITHSMGDDDGKRGRDLDNRCDPLSGQAVNSNQDGVLGARYIKLDSQGQPLPRQDLSYKQLPFACVADALSGLVWETKVQHKDGESSLHDDKSLFAYDDIQSDNAFNGSCYDPQSGTLVSDRSRCNLKRQTTLVNRSKLCGLGNWRAPSQQEFYGIMTLTKENPIALDTRYFPLYSGLAYTYGKWNELEGIFYGFWTADVMPVSRPVGTWNKDDGGPDAYKVRPSSDLRGSIARQYQPHYVMLVSDGFKVTGE
;
A
#
# COMPACT_ATOMS: atom_id res chain seq x y z
N MET A 1 -63.82 -17.19 1.39
CA MET A 1 -65.05 -16.72 2.10
C MET A 1 -64.62 -16.04 3.40
N PHE A 2 -65.39 -15.05 3.89
CA PHE A 2 -65.54 -14.57 5.30
C PHE A 2 -64.38 -14.73 6.32
N ARG A 3 -63.94 -13.73 7.12
CA ARG A 3 -64.37 -12.33 7.46
C ARG A 3 -63.08 -11.50 7.69
N THR A 4 -62.85 -10.30 7.14
CA THR A 4 -63.48 -8.96 7.30
C THR A 4 -63.35 -8.29 8.68
N THR A 5 -62.54 -7.22 8.75
CA THR A 5 -62.82 -5.97 9.51
C THR A 5 -62.14 -4.77 8.83
N ARG A 6 -62.83 -3.64 8.74
CA ARG A 6 -62.37 -2.35 8.17
C ARG A 6 -63.15 -1.20 8.82
N SER A 7 -62.53 -0.06 9.13
CA SER A 7 -63.10 1.31 9.29
C SER A 7 -61.91 2.28 9.56
N LEU A 8 -61.78 3.49 8.99
CA LEU A 8 -62.63 4.72 9.05
C LEU A 8 -62.76 5.25 10.50
N SER A 9 -62.73 6.55 10.88
CA SER A 9 -62.66 7.88 10.20
C SER A 9 -62.55 8.99 11.30
N LEU A 10 -62.36 10.31 11.14
CA LEU A 10 -62.22 11.28 10.03
C LEU A 10 -61.55 12.61 10.51
N ALA A 11 -60.92 13.38 9.61
CA ALA A 11 -60.88 14.88 9.55
C ALA A 11 -60.34 15.74 10.75
N LEU A 12 -60.36 17.10 10.75
CA LEU A 12 -59.84 18.15 9.83
C LEU A 12 -60.15 19.57 10.41
N CYS A 13 -59.19 20.52 10.43
CA CYS A 13 -59.36 21.99 10.55
C CYS A 13 -58.06 22.69 10.08
N CYS A 14 -57.98 23.83 9.36
CA CYS A 14 -58.73 25.11 9.33
C CYS A 14 -58.34 26.08 10.47
N LEU A 15 -58.13 27.41 10.30
CA LEU A 15 -58.12 28.42 9.19
C LEU A 15 -57.38 29.69 9.76
N ALA A 16 -56.85 30.72 9.08
CA ALA A 16 -56.62 31.12 7.67
C ALA A 16 -55.43 32.15 7.64
N LEU A 17 -55.33 33.34 6.97
CA LEU A 17 -56.13 34.17 6.04
C LEU A 17 -55.22 35.30 5.43
N LEU A 18 -55.74 36.08 4.45
CA LEU A 18 -55.29 37.42 3.94
C LEU A 18 -53.99 37.51 3.08
N ALA A 19 -53.94 38.20 1.92
CA ALA A 19 -55.00 38.87 1.13
C ALA A 19 -54.64 39.10 -0.38
N CYS A 20 -55.66 39.52 -1.15
CA CYS A 20 -55.78 39.88 -2.58
C CYS A 20 -54.80 40.97 -3.13
N LYS A 21 -54.71 41.35 -4.45
CA LYS A 21 -55.45 41.05 -5.72
C LYS A 21 -54.65 41.51 -6.99
N ALA A 22 -55.12 41.11 -8.19
CA ALA A 22 -55.19 41.78 -9.53
C ALA A 22 -54.49 43.16 -9.80
N GLU A 23 -54.08 43.60 -11.02
CA GLU A 23 -54.22 43.11 -12.43
C GLU A 23 -53.30 43.90 -13.43
N LEU A 24 -53.13 43.41 -14.67
CA LEU A 24 -52.84 44.14 -15.96
C LEU A 24 -51.61 45.09 -16.16
N GLY A 25 -50.52 44.54 -16.73
CA GLY A 25 -49.95 44.91 -18.06
C GLY A 25 -49.33 46.29 -18.44
N THR A 26 -47.97 46.33 -18.52
CA THR A 26 -47.10 47.08 -19.49
C THR A 26 -47.09 48.64 -19.54
N PRO A 27 -46.06 49.32 -20.15
CA PRO A 27 -44.62 48.98 -20.39
C PRO A 27 -43.63 50.10 -19.94
N GLY A 28 -42.29 49.89 -20.01
CA GLY A 28 -41.29 50.99 -19.97
C GLY A 28 -39.85 50.62 -19.54
N GLN A 29 -38.86 50.95 -20.39
CA GLN A 29 -37.39 50.73 -20.28
C GLN A 29 -36.71 51.54 -19.12
N GLU A 30 -35.45 51.37 -18.68
CA GLU A 30 -34.23 50.62 -19.10
C GLU A 30 -33.57 49.93 -17.86
N GLY A 31 -32.61 48.98 -17.91
CA GLY A 31 -31.92 48.31 -19.03
C GLY A 31 -30.78 47.35 -18.55
N ASN A 32 -29.86 47.01 -19.46
CA ASN A 32 -28.61 46.22 -19.33
C ASN A 32 -28.64 44.66 -19.37
N ASN A 33 -27.62 44.12 -20.06
CA ASN A 33 -27.42 42.73 -20.56
C ASN A 33 -26.97 41.71 -19.47
N GLY A 34 -27.01 40.38 -19.67
CA GLY A 34 -27.63 39.59 -20.74
C GLY A 34 -27.03 38.18 -20.99
N ASN A 35 -27.90 37.14 -20.95
CA ASN A 35 -27.99 35.91 -21.79
C ASN A 35 -26.77 35.05 -22.23
N ASN A 36 -26.89 33.71 -22.45
CA ASN A 36 -27.83 32.69 -21.93
C ASN A 36 -27.33 31.25 -22.27
N ASN A 37 -28.16 30.22 -22.02
CA ASN A 37 -27.81 28.78 -22.01
C ASN A 37 -28.61 27.91 -23.02
N ALA A 38 -28.06 26.72 -23.34
CA ALA A 38 -28.72 25.43 -23.70
C ALA A 38 -29.45 25.15 -25.06
N ASN A 39 -29.31 23.86 -25.48
CA ASN A 39 -30.24 22.94 -26.18
C ASN A 39 -30.78 23.16 -27.62
N GLY A 40 -30.58 22.15 -28.50
CA GLY A 40 -31.72 21.27 -28.90
C GLY A 40 -32.02 20.95 -30.40
N ASN A 41 -31.85 19.67 -30.78
CA ASN A 41 -32.63 18.84 -31.75
C ASN A 41 -32.55 18.96 -33.32
N ASN A 42 -32.51 17.74 -33.92
CA ASN A 42 -33.14 17.24 -35.17
C ASN A 42 -32.77 17.75 -36.59
N GLY A 43 -31.84 17.05 -37.26
CA GLY A 43 -32.12 16.10 -38.36
C GLY A 43 -32.45 16.56 -39.80
N GLY A 44 -31.76 15.99 -40.82
CA GLY A 44 -32.24 16.03 -42.23
C GLY A 44 -31.24 15.74 -43.38
N SER A 45 -31.27 14.52 -43.91
CA SER A 45 -31.04 14.08 -45.33
C SER A 45 -29.76 14.42 -46.16
N GLN A 46 -29.13 13.34 -46.66
CA GLN A 46 -28.73 13.05 -48.06
C GLN A 46 -27.49 13.65 -48.79
N THR A 47 -26.73 12.69 -49.37
CA THR A 47 -26.12 12.60 -50.74
C THR A 47 -24.70 13.09 -51.11
N THR A 48 -24.08 12.25 -51.96
CA THR A 48 -23.02 12.46 -52.98
C THR A 48 -21.53 12.67 -52.62
N GLN A 49 -20.79 11.56 -52.77
CA GLN A 49 -19.45 11.36 -53.36
C GLN A 49 -19.13 12.17 -54.67
N PRO A 50 -17.90 12.12 -55.27
CA PRO A 50 -16.57 11.65 -54.79
C PRO A 50 -15.31 12.47 -55.30
N THR A 51 -14.12 11.90 -55.04
CA THR A 51 -12.89 11.84 -55.91
C THR A 51 -11.86 12.99 -56.04
N THR A 52 -10.57 12.57 -55.95
CA THR A 52 -9.34 13.10 -56.61
C THR A 52 -8.81 14.51 -56.21
N THR A 53 -7.51 14.84 -56.20
CA THR A 53 -6.25 14.13 -56.57
C THR A 53 -5.03 14.74 -55.85
N ASP A 54 -3.97 13.94 -55.64
CA ASP A 54 -2.56 14.39 -55.44
C ASP A 54 -1.93 14.86 -56.79
N PRO A 55 -0.72 15.49 -56.88
CA PRO A 55 0.34 15.65 -55.87
C PRO A 55 1.03 17.05 -55.82
N ALA A 56 2.13 17.13 -55.05
CA ALA A 56 3.44 17.76 -55.37
C ALA A 56 3.97 18.94 -54.50
N THR A 57 5.02 18.63 -53.73
CA THR A 57 6.25 19.41 -53.50
C THR A 57 6.22 20.96 -53.35
N SER A 58 6.59 21.47 -52.17
CA SER A 58 7.87 22.21 -51.97
C SER A 58 8.06 22.71 -50.51
N THR A 59 9.28 23.15 -50.20
CA THR A 59 9.80 23.68 -48.91
C THR A 59 9.76 25.22 -48.86
N PRO A 60 10.21 25.89 -47.78
CA PRO A 60 9.85 25.78 -46.36
C PRO A 60 9.42 27.17 -45.78
N ASP A 61 9.04 27.25 -44.50
CA ASP A 61 9.65 28.19 -43.50
C ASP A 61 8.86 28.29 -42.18
N LYS A 62 9.51 28.88 -41.17
CA LYS A 62 8.88 29.45 -39.96
C LYS A 62 9.28 30.93 -39.85
N ASP A 63 8.30 31.81 -39.59
CA ASP A 63 8.40 32.92 -38.62
C ASP A 63 7.00 33.53 -38.46
N THR A 64 6.40 33.70 -37.27
CA THR A 64 6.77 34.40 -36.01
C THR A 64 6.47 35.92 -35.99
N GLY A 65 6.03 36.35 -34.82
CA GLY A 65 5.76 37.73 -34.41
C GLY A 65 5.07 37.70 -33.04
N THR A 66 5.38 38.54 -32.06
CA THR A 66 6.37 39.64 -31.95
C THR A 66 6.98 39.58 -30.54
N ASN A 67 8.31 39.56 -30.35
CA ASN A 67 9.31 40.63 -30.55
C ASN A 67 9.28 41.74 -29.49
N HIS A 68 10.09 41.63 -28.42
CA HIS A 68 11.10 42.65 -28.04
C HIS A 68 12.07 42.27 -26.90
N ASN A 69 13.36 42.30 -27.23
CA ASN A 69 14.56 42.77 -26.49
C ASN A 69 14.88 42.37 -25.02
N ASN A 70 16.14 42.34 -24.55
CA ASN A 70 17.49 42.07 -25.11
C ASN A 70 18.53 42.29 -23.98
N THR A 71 19.52 41.39 -23.76
CA THR A 71 20.96 41.74 -23.66
C THR A 71 21.89 40.53 -23.49
N ASN A 72 22.84 40.41 -24.43
CA ASN A 72 24.08 39.60 -24.40
C ASN A 72 24.73 39.34 -23.03
N SER A 73 25.25 38.12 -22.84
CA SER A 73 26.66 37.76 -23.15
C SER A 73 26.90 36.26 -22.93
N GLY A 74 27.92 35.67 -23.56
CA GLY A 74 28.19 34.24 -23.42
C GLY A 74 29.63 33.80 -23.67
N SER A 75 29.90 32.55 -23.32
CA SER A 75 31.08 31.77 -23.70
C SER A 75 30.64 30.29 -23.79
N GLY A 76 31.29 29.49 -24.63
CA GLY A 76 30.92 28.09 -24.86
C GLY A 76 32.11 27.15 -24.78
N SER A 77 31.84 25.85 -24.60
CA SER A 77 32.85 24.80 -24.73
C SER A 77 32.24 23.42 -24.96
N GLY A 78 32.91 22.61 -25.78
CA GLY A 78 32.99 21.14 -25.62
C GLY A 78 31.74 20.29 -25.87
N ASN A 79 31.62 19.73 -27.09
CA ASN A 79 30.97 18.43 -27.26
C ASN A 79 31.86 17.33 -26.62
N ALA A 80 31.26 16.37 -25.92
CA ALA A 80 31.94 15.17 -25.41
C ALA A 80 31.14 13.91 -25.77
N GLY A 81 31.84 12.83 -26.12
CA GLY A 81 31.30 11.69 -26.86
C GLY A 81 30.25 10.80 -26.17
N ASN A 82 29.55 10.03 -27.01
CA ASN A 82 28.65 8.96 -26.60
C ASN A 82 29.37 7.94 -25.71
N THR A 83 28.73 7.52 -24.61
CA THR A 83 29.16 6.37 -23.81
C THR A 83 28.19 5.20 -24.03
N GLY A 84 28.69 3.96 -24.08
CA GLY A 84 27.91 2.79 -24.46
C GLY A 84 27.05 2.19 -23.35
N ASN A 85 26.14 1.29 -23.74
CA ASN A 85 25.19 0.60 -22.85
C ASN A 85 25.90 -0.10 -21.67
N THR A 86 25.44 0.17 -20.45
CA THR A 86 25.80 -0.61 -19.26
C THR A 86 24.86 -1.81 -19.12
N GLY A 87 25.41 -2.97 -18.72
CA GLY A 87 24.63 -4.21 -18.56
C GLY A 87 23.85 -4.29 -17.24
N ASN A 88 22.92 -5.25 -17.16
CA ASN A 88 22.05 -5.46 -16.00
C ASN A 88 22.85 -5.67 -14.70
N THR A 89 22.51 -4.90 -13.66
CA THR A 89 22.95 -5.17 -12.28
C THR A 89 22.00 -6.20 -11.65
N GLY A 90 22.53 -7.16 -10.90
CA GLY A 90 21.73 -8.14 -10.15
C GLY A 90 21.12 -7.56 -8.88
N ASN A 91 20.22 -8.31 -8.25
CA ASN A 91 19.49 -7.89 -7.04
C ASN A 91 20.44 -7.48 -5.90
N THR A 92 20.33 -6.23 -5.45
CA THR A 92 20.99 -5.76 -4.23
C THR A 92 20.20 -6.23 -3.02
N GLY A 93 20.81 -7.04 -2.15
CA GLY A 93 20.21 -7.42 -0.86
C GLY A 93 20.17 -6.23 0.12
N ASN A 94 19.30 -6.31 1.12
CA ASN A 94 18.99 -5.24 2.07
C ASN A 94 20.23 -4.51 2.61
N THR A 95 20.47 -3.28 2.13
CA THR A 95 21.36 -2.33 2.80
C THR A 95 20.69 -1.81 4.07
N GLY A 96 21.09 -2.34 5.22
CA GLY A 96 20.79 -1.73 6.51
C GLY A 96 21.40 -0.34 6.66
N ASN A 97 20.88 0.44 7.60
CA ASN A 97 21.19 1.85 7.79
C ASN A 97 22.70 2.16 7.80
N THR A 98 23.18 2.92 6.81
CA THR A 98 24.52 3.53 6.86
C THR A 98 24.52 4.69 7.85
N GLY A 99 24.80 4.39 9.12
CA GLY A 99 25.20 5.40 10.09
C GLY A 99 26.55 6.05 9.73
N ASN A 100 26.80 7.24 10.28
CA ASN A 100 28.04 7.99 10.01
C ASN A 100 29.28 7.23 10.50
N THR A 101 30.32 7.15 9.67
CA THR A 101 31.54 6.38 9.96
C THR A 101 32.46 7.08 10.97
N GLY A 102 32.36 6.67 12.24
CA GLY A 102 33.33 6.96 13.31
C GLY A 102 34.16 5.72 13.69
N ASN A 103 35.44 5.91 14.03
CA ASN A 103 36.38 4.80 14.22
C ASN A 103 36.11 3.96 15.50
N THR A 104 35.88 2.67 15.33
CA THR A 104 35.88 1.68 16.43
C THR A 104 37.31 1.39 16.93
N GLY A 105 37.56 1.60 18.23
CA GLY A 105 38.81 1.21 18.90
C GLY A 105 38.66 -0.09 19.70
N ASN A 106 39.68 -0.95 19.66
CA ASN A 106 39.71 -2.32 20.24
C ASN A 106 39.21 -2.46 21.70
N THR A 107 38.12 -3.21 21.89
CA THR A 107 37.94 -4.32 22.86
C THR A 107 36.86 -5.25 22.28
N GLY A 108 36.79 -6.57 22.49
CA GLY A 108 37.66 -7.56 23.13
C GLY A 108 37.16 -8.98 22.72
N THR A 109 37.93 -10.04 22.91
CA THR A 109 37.63 -11.37 22.31
C THR A 109 36.44 -12.10 22.95
N VAL A 110 35.51 -12.59 22.12
CA VAL A 110 34.45 -13.54 22.52
C VAL A 110 34.95 -14.98 22.43
N THR A 111 34.60 -15.82 23.41
CA THR A 111 34.79 -17.29 23.40
C THR A 111 33.45 -18.03 23.27
N PRO A 112 33.40 -19.25 22.70
CA PRO A 112 32.14 -19.98 22.46
C PRO A 112 31.44 -20.49 23.74
N PRO A 113 30.15 -20.86 23.67
CA PRO A 113 29.32 -21.17 24.83
C PRO A 113 29.48 -22.61 25.37
N THR A 114 29.11 -22.80 26.63
CA THR A 114 28.86 -24.11 27.27
C THR A 114 27.43 -24.21 27.82
N SER A 115 26.92 -25.43 27.95
CA SER A 115 25.53 -25.75 28.32
C SER A 115 25.09 -25.28 29.71
N PRO A 116 23.76 -25.15 29.93
CA PRO A 116 23.20 -24.63 31.18
C PRO A 116 23.14 -25.69 32.29
N ASP A 117 23.45 -25.28 33.51
CA ASP A 117 22.86 -25.88 34.72
C ASP A 117 22.97 -24.95 35.95
N GLN A 118 22.00 -25.08 36.86
CA GLN A 118 21.80 -24.41 38.16
C GLN A 118 21.16 -22.98 38.23
N PRO A 119 20.33 -22.71 39.27
CA PRO A 119 19.44 -21.54 39.34
C PRO A 119 19.92 -20.41 40.28
N ASP A 120 19.07 -19.37 40.37
CA ASP A 120 18.98 -18.33 41.39
C ASP A 120 20.21 -17.44 41.61
N LYS A 121 20.18 -16.30 40.91
CA LYS A 121 20.84 -15.06 41.33
C LYS A 121 19.78 -13.95 41.39
N GLU A 122 19.88 -13.08 42.39
CA GLU A 122 19.04 -11.87 42.48
C GLU A 122 19.20 -11.00 41.22
N PRO A 123 18.18 -10.21 40.83
CA PRO A 123 18.31 -9.25 39.74
C PRO A 123 19.42 -8.24 40.08
N ASP A 124 20.44 -8.15 39.21
CA ASP A 124 21.52 -7.18 39.38
C ASP A 124 20.94 -5.76 39.50
N GLN A 125 21.34 -5.05 40.55
CA GLN A 125 20.95 -3.65 40.72
C GLN A 125 21.49 -2.84 39.53
N PRO A 126 20.75 -1.85 39.01
CA PRO A 126 21.20 -1.06 37.87
C PRO A 126 22.50 -0.32 38.23
N HIS A 127 23.62 -0.84 37.71
CA HIS A 127 24.93 -0.24 37.90
C HIS A 127 24.91 1.18 37.32
N GLN A 128 25.09 2.18 38.19
CA GLN A 128 25.17 3.56 37.72
C GLN A 128 26.37 3.71 36.77
N PRO A 129 26.21 4.41 35.64
CA PRO A 129 27.31 4.65 34.70
C PRO A 129 28.48 5.35 35.41
N THR A 130 29.70 5.04 34.98
CA THR A 130 30.93 5.59 35.58
C THR A 130 31.61 6.64 34.72
N SER A 131 31.23 6.71 33.45
CA SER A 131 31.57 7.75 32.46
C SER A 131 30.33 8.15 31.67
N LEU A 132 30.38 9.33 31.08
CA LEU A 132 29.43 9.84 30.10
C LEU A 132 30.24 10.55 29.01
N ASP A 133 29.99 10.23 27.76
CA ASP A 133 30.58 10.95 26.63
C ASP A 133 29.55 11.95 26.07
N LEU A 134 30.02 13.13 25.69
CA LEU A 134 29.21 14.13 24.97
C LEU A 134 29.86 14.42 23.60
N ALA A 135 29.03 14.50 22.57
CA ALA A 135 29.40 14.94 21.23
C ALA A 135 28.63 16.22 20.85
N GLY A 136 29.22 17.04 19.99
CA GLY A 136 28.56 18.24 19.48
C GLY A 136 29.29 18.91 18.32
N THR A 137 28.71 20.01 17.84
CA THR A 137 29.24 20.78 16.71
C THR A 137 29.23 22.29 16.98
N LEU A 138 30.26 22.97 16.46
CA LEU A 138 30.36 24.42 16.39
C LEU A 138 29.92 24.87 14.99
N SER A 139 29.01 25.86 14.90
CA SER A 139 28.57 26.43 13.62
C SER A 139 29.70 27.28 12.99
N VAL A 140 30.60 26.66 12.24
CA VAL A 140 31.66 27.32 11.45
C VAL A 140 31.89 26.60 10.13
N SER A 141 32.32 27.34 9.11
CA SER A 141 32.71 26.80 7.81
C SER A 141 33.87 25.79 7.95
N HIS A 142 33.80 24.71 7.15
CA HIS A 142 34.74 23.60 7.26
C HIS A 142 36.20 24.06 7.13
N GLN A 143 37.06 23.53 8.01
CA GLN A 143 38.46 23.91 8.29
C GLN A 143 38.67 25.07 9.29
N GLN A 144 37.64 25.83 9.68
CA GLN A 144 37.80 26.85 10.73
C GLN A 144 37.75 26.30 12.17
N GLY A 145 37.18 25.11 12.41
CA GLY A 145 36.99 24.56 13.76
C GLY A 145 38.27 24.45 14.60
N ALA A 146 39.40 24.15 13.97
CA ALA A 146 40.71 24.07 14.64
C ALA A 146 41.21 25.41 15.23
N GLN A 147 40.63 26.54 14.80
CA GLN A 147 40.94 27.87 15.33
C GLN A 147 40.28 28.13 16.69
N PHE A 148 39.34 27.30 17.13
CA PHE A 148 38.59 27.45 18.37
C PHE A 148 39.04 26.48 19.46
N ALA A 149 38.78 26.84 20.71
CA ALA A 149 38.88 26.00 21.89
C ALA A 149 37.51 25.93 22.55
N ILE A 150 37.00 24.72 22.76
CA ILE A 150 35.73 24.47 23.45
C ILE A 150 36.02 23.93 24.84
N GLN A 151 35.28 24.42 25.84
CA GLN A 151 35.43 24.03 27.23
C GLN A 151 34.07 23.82 27.89
N LEU A 152 33.92 22.69 28.56
CA LEU A 152 32.79 22.39 29.44
C LEU A 152 33.18 22.69 30.89
N CYS A 153 32.28 23.28 31.67
CA CYS A 153 32.48 23.55 33.11
C CYS A 153 31.22 23.31 33.94
N ALA A 154 31.38 22.86 35.18
CA ALA A 154 30.37 22.89 36.24
C ALA A 154 30.99 23.37 37.56
N ASP A 155 30.46 24.47 38.11
CA ASP A 155 30.97 25.15 39.31
C ASP A 155 32.47 25.52 39.17
N LYS A 156 33.39 24.68 39.65
CA LYS A 156 34.85 24.85 39.56
C LYS A 156 35.57 23.75 38.76
N VAL A 157 34.84 22.74 38.29
CA VAL A 157 35.39 21.66 37.47
C VAL A 157 35.23 22.05 36.01
N CYS A 158 36.27 21.90 35.20
CA CYS A 158 36.23 22.15 33.76
C CYS A 158 37.04 21.11 32.99
N THR A 159 36.74 20.92 31.71
CA THR A 159 37.49 20.04 30.78
C THR A 159 37.38 20.59 29.35
N PRO A 160 38.50 20.66 28.59
CA PRO A 160 38.47 21.04 27.18
C PRO A 160 37.94 19.90 26.29
N ALA A 161 37.31 20.25 25.17
CA ALA A 161 36.84 19.30 24.17
C ALA A 161 37.89 19.03 23.08
N ASN A 162 37.85 17.82 22.49
CA ASN A 162 38.64 17.45 21.33
C ASN A 162 37.97 17.97 20.04
N ILE A 163 38.15 19.26 19.72
CA ILE A 163 37.59 19.87 18.51
C ILE A 163 38.38 19.52 17.24
N ARG A 164 37.66 19.22 16.16
CA ARG A 164 38.16 18.85 14.83
C ARG A 164 38.07 20.03 13.85
N ALA A 165 38.69 19.89 12.68
CA ALA A 165 38.75 20.96 11.68
C ALA A 165 37.38 21.34 11.09
N ASP A 166 36.44 20.41 11.08
CA ASP A 166 35.04 20.59 10.64
C ASP A 166 34.11 21.23 11.69
N GLY A 167 34.61 21.52 12.90
CA GLY A 167 33.81 22.09 13.99
C GLY A 167 33.15 21.05 14.90
N SER A 168 33.20 19.75 14.59
CA SER A 168 32.77 18.69 15.51
C SER A 168 33.71 18.56 16.71
N PHE A 169 33.18 18.15 17.87
CA PHE A 169 33.97 17.96 19.09
C PHE A 169 33.46 16.82 19.97
N ASP A 170 34.37 16.19 20.72
CA ASP A 170 34.05 15.17 21.73
C ASP A 170 34.59 15.52 23.13
N LEU A 171 33.85 15.11 24.16
CA LEU A 171 34.10 15.36 25.60
C LEU A 171 33.84 14.07 26.39
N LYS A 172 34.86 13.48 27.02
CA LYS A 172 34.71 12.28 27.87
C LYS A 172 34.70 12.65 29.35
N LEU A 173 33.58 12.44 30.03
CA LEU A 173 33.36 12.87 31.42
C LEU A 173 33.39 11.68 32.37
N LYS A 174 34.36 11.63 33.30
CA LYS A 174 34.34 10.65 34.38
C LYS A 174 33.41 11.12 35.49
N LEU A 175 32.25 10.46 35.64
CA LEU A 175 31.14 10.93 36.47
C LEU A 175 31.52 11.12 37.95
N SER A 176 32.45 10.31 38.47
CA SER A 176 32.98 10.43 39.84
C SER A 176 33.81 11.70 40.12
N GLN A 177 34.08 12.52 39.11
CA GLN A 177 34.89 13.75 39.21
C GLN A 177 34.07 15.04 39.03
N TRP A 178 32.76 14.92 38.74
CA TRP A 178 31.88 16.04 38.39
C TRP A 178 30.69 16.20 39.36
N PRO A 179 30.25 17.44 39.64
CA PRO A 179 29.10 17.69 40.51
C PRO A 179 27.78 17.34 39.82
N GLN A 180 27.08 16.32 40.32
CA GLN A 180 25.95 15.68 39.65
C GLN A 180 24.69 16.57 39.51
N ASP A 181 24.43 17.45 40.48
CA ASP A 181 23.24 18.31 40.56
C ASP A 181 23.53 19.80 40.21
N LYS A 182 24.65 20.11 39.54
CA LYS A 182 25.00 21.47 39.07
C LYS A 182 24.76 21.62 37.57
N PRO A 183 24.24 22.77 37.08
CA PRO A 183 24.13 23.03 35.65
C PRO A 183 25.52 23.08 35.00
N LEU A 184 25.56 22.74 33.72
CA LEU A 184 26.77 22.70 32.91
C LEU A 184 26.84 23.93 32.00
N SER A 185 28.02 24.50 31.86
CA SER A 185 28.30 25.64 30.98
C SER A 185 29.28 25.19 29.91
N LEU A 186 28.83 25.20 28.65
CA LEU A 186 29.65 24.90 27.47
C LEU A 186 30.01 26.22 26.78
N THR A 187 31.29 26.48 26.53
CA THR A 187 31.76 27.70 25.87
C THR A 187 32.70 27.41 24.72
N ALA A 188 32.68 28.27 23.70
CA ALA A 188 33.70 28.33 22.64
C ALA A 188 34.43 29.67 22.71
N SER A 189 35.75 29.63 22.57
CA SER A 189 36.64 30.80 22.44
C SER A 189 37.56 30.62 21.23
N HIS A 190 37.98 31.72 20.60
CA HIS A 190 38.96 31.67 19.52
C HIS A 190 40.37 31.58 20.10
N ARG A 191 41.23 30.68 19.63
CA ARG A 191 42.54 30.36 20.27
C ARG A 191 43.50 31.54 20.38
N GLN A 192 43.30 32.60 19.58
CA GLN A 192 44.11 33.82 19.64
C GLN A 192 43.56 34.89 20.60
N GLN A 193 42.39 34.66 21.23
CA GLN A 193 41.67 35.63 22.05
C GLN A 193 40.96 34.96 23.24
N SER A 194 41.35 35.31 24.47
CA SER A 194 40.87 34.65 25.71
C SER A 194 39.40 34.87 26.09
N ALA A 195 38.60 35.52 25.24
CA ALA A 195 37.18 35.78 25.47
C ALA A 195 36.31 34.64 24.94
N SER A 196 35.26 34.28 25.68
CA SER A 196 34.21 33.37 25.18
C SER A 196 33.37 34.11 24.13
N ILE A 197 33.19 33.47 22.97
CA ILE A 197 32.49 34.03 21.80
C ILE A 197 31.07 33.47 21.71
N LEU A 198 30.91 32.17 21.96
CA LEU A 198 29.61 31.51 22.10
C LEU A 198 29.53 30.77 23.43
N SER A 199 28.35 30.69 24.01
CA SER A 199 28.09 29.95 25.25
C SER A 199 26.69 29.36 25.28
N SER A 200 26.60 28.11 25.73
CA SER A 200 25.37 27.37 25.96
C SER A 200 25.30 26.93 27.42
N GLN A 201 24.08 26.85 27.96
CA GLN A 201 23.82 26.23 29.26
C GLN A 201 23.16 24.88 29.02
N LEU A 202 23.69 23.86 29.68
CA LEU A 202 23.27 22.47 29.60
C LEU A 202 22.68 22.04 30.97
N PRO A 203 21.78 21.05 30.98
CA PRO A 203 21.28 20.43 32.22
C PRO A 203 22.41 19.89 33.12
N SER A 204 22.08 19.54 34.36
CA SER A 204 23.06 18.85 35.22
C SER A 204 23.38 17.44 34.73
N LEU A 205 24.53 16.86 35.12
CA LEU A 205 24.90 15.51 34.65
C LEU A 205 23.82 14.47 34.96
N LYS A 206 23.14 14.58 36.11
CA LYS A 206 22.02 13.73 36.53
C LYS A 206 20.74 13.91 35.69
N GLN A 207 20.62 15.03 34.97
CA GLN A 207 19.56 15.29 34.00
C GLN A 207 19.98 14.82 32.59
N LEU A 208 21.24 15.06 32.19
CA LEU A 208 21.80 14.53 30.94
C LEU A 208 21.75 13.00 30.90
N LEU A 209 22.10 12.32 31.99
CA LEU A 209 21.96 10.86 32.16
C LEU A 209 20.50 10.33 32.15
N ARG A 210 19.52 11.18 31.80
CA ARG A 210 18.11 10.83 31.52
C ARG A 210 17.65 11.36 30.15
N GLN A 211 18.59 11.80 29.32
CA GLN A 211 18.38 12.37 27.99
C GLN A 211 19.19 11.65 26.89
N ASP A 212 20.10 10.75 27.28
CA ASP A 212 20.50 9.58 26.49
C ASP A 212 19.20 8.81 26.13
N GLN A 213 18.82 8.88 24.85
CA GLN A 213 17.55 8.34 24.35
C GLN A 213 17.71 6.96 23.73
N ASN A 214 18.90 6.64 23.20
CA ASN A 214 19.15 5.38 22.50
C ASN A 214 19.83 4.31 23.38
N GLY A 215 20.37 4.69 24.55
CA GLY A 215 21.05 3.82 25.49
C GLY A 215 22.51 3.50 25.16
N ASP A 216 23.16 4.24 24.23
CA ASP A 216 24.54 3.97 23.80
C ASP A 216 25.62 4.62 24.69
N GLY A 217 25.24 5.55 25.57
CA GLY A 217 26.13 6.24 26.51
C GLY A 217 26.85 7.48 25.96
N ILE A 218 26.53 7.92 24.74
CA ILE A 218 27.08 9.11 24.06
C ILE A 218 25.96 10.10 23.76
N ILE A 219 25.82 11.16 24.56
CA ILE A 219 24.81 12.18 24.30
C ILE A 219 25.28 13.13 23.20
N THR A 220 24.47 13.23 22.16
CA THR A 220 24.70 14.03 20.95
C THR A 220 23.91 15.33 20.92
N GLU A 221 24.23 16.23 19.99
CA GLU A 221 23.40 17.39 19.72
C GLU A 221 22.01 17.08 19.12
N GLN A 222 21.73 15.82 18.76
CA GLN A 222 20.39 15.40 18.34
C GLN A 222 19.46 15.21 19.55
N GLU A 223 20.00 14.78 20.68
CA GLU A 223 19.26 14.55 21.93
C GLU A 223 19.24 15.78 22.83
N VAL A 224 20.36 16.52 22.84
CA VAL A 224 20.51 17.78 23.58
C VAL A 224 20.98 18.87 22.61
N PRO A 225 20.07 19.54 21.88
CA PRO A 225 20.41 20.54 20.86
C PRO A 225 21.26 21.71 21.33
N HIS A 226 21.30 21.95 22.65
CA HIS A 226 22.17 22.91 23.29
C HIS A 226 23.67 22.54 23.26
N LEU A 227 24.04 21.34 22.77
CA LEU A 227 25.41 20.97 22.40
C LEU A 227 25.83 21.55 21.03
N HIS A 228 24.89 21.98 20.19
CA HIS A 228 25.18 22.72 18.97
C HIS A 228 25.51 24.19 19.30
N LEU A 229 26.80 24.55 19.22
CA LEU A 229 27.28 25.90 19.51
C LEU A 229 27.10 26.81 18.28
N SER A 230 25.93 27.46 18.24
CA SER A 230 25.53 28.39 17.18
C SER A 230 25.38 29.83 17.69
N PRO A 231 25.64 30.86 16.85
CA PRO A 231 25.19 32.24 17.09
C PRO A 231 23.69 32.40 17.35
N MET A 232 22.89 31.38 17.03
CA MET A 232 21.46 31.32 17.36
C MET A 232 21.20 31.51 18.87
N LEU A 233 22.01 30.86 19.71
CA LEU A 233 21.96 31.03 21.17
C LEU A 233 22.16 32.49 21.56
N LEU A 234 23.16 33.16 20.96
CA LEU A 234 23.48 34.55 21.23
C LEU A 234 22.37 35.50 20.74
N ALA A 235 21.78 35.24 19.57
CA ALA A 235 20.67 36.03 19.05
C ALA A 235 19.46 35.98 20.00
N TYR A 236 19.00 34.78 20.37
CA TYR A 236 17.86 34.62 21.28
C TYR A 236 18.13 35.11 22.70
N GLN A 237 19.32 34.88 23.27
CA GLN A 237 19.72 35.42 24.57
C GLN A 237 19.72 36.96 24.55
N SER A 238 20.23 37.59 23.48
CA SER A 238 20.28 39.04 23.34
C SER A 238 18.88 39.65 23.21
N LEU A 239 18.00 39.05 22.41
CA LEU A 239 16.60 39.48 22.25
C LEU A 239 15.82 39.35 23.57
N THR A 240 15.97 38.21 24.25
CA THR A 240 15.36 37.96 25.56
C THR A 240 15.81 39.00 26.58
N THR A 241 17.13 39.26 26.68
CA THR A 241 17.69 40.27 27.60
C THR A 241 17.18 41.68 27.29
N ALA A 242 17.06 42.03 25.99
CA ALA A 242 16.57 43.34 25.57
C ALA A 242 15.08 43.55 25.90
N LEU A 243 14.25 42.50 25.76
CA LEU A 243 12.84 42.51 26.16
C LEU A 243 12.68 42.54 27.69
N GLN A 244 13.42 41.73 28.44
CA GLN A 244 13.42 41.73 29.91
C GLN A 244 13.74 43.13 30.46
N LYS A 245 14.75 43.79 29.90
CA LYS A 245 15.16 45.15 30.27
C LYS A 245 14.12 46.22 29.93
N ARG A 246 13.39 46.06 28.83
CA ARG A 246 12.31 46.97 28.40
C ARG A 246 11.05 46.82 29.25
N GLU A 247 10.66 45.57 29.55
CA GLU A 247 9.36 45.22 30.13
C GLU A 247 9.39 45.05 31.66
N GLY A 248 10.58 44.98 32.27
CA GLY A 248 10.75 44.80 33.72
C GLY A 248 10.34 43.40 34.23
N LYS A 249 10.24 42.41 33.33
CA LYS A 249 9.78 41.04 33.61
C LYS A 249 10.92 40.05 33.37
N GLN A 250 10.92 38.92 34.09
CA GLN A 250 11.88 37.83 33.85
C GLN A 250 11.42 36.90 32.72
N ASP A 251 10.15 36.50 32.70
CA ASP A 251 9.56 35.83 31.54
C ASP A 251 9.07 36.86 30.52
N VAL A 252 9.54 36.70 29.28
CA VAL A 252 9.18 37.51 28.11
C VAL A 252 8.90 36.63 26.89
N THR A 253 8.70 35.32 27.07
CA THR A 253 8.59 34.34 25.97
C THR A 253 7.40 34.63 25.07
N ALA A 254 6.23 34.88 25.66
CA ALA A 254 5.04 35.31 24.91
C ALA A 254 5.20 36.71 24.28
N LEU A 255 6.02 37.59 24.89
CA LEU A 255 6.28 38.93 24.38
C LEU A 255 7.20 38.90 23.15
N LEU A 256 8.22 38.02 23.15
CA LEU A 256 9.10 37.75 22.01
C LEU A 256 8.32 37.28 20.78
N VAL A 257 7.32 36.41 20.96
CA VAL A 257 6.41 35.99 19.87
C VAL A 257 5.57 37.17 19.35
N SER A 258 5.14 38.07 20.23
CA SER A 258 4.18 39.13 19.90
C SER A 258 4.77 40.45 19.41
N ASP A 259 6.05 40.74 19.71
CA ASP A 259 6.68 42.01 19.33
C ASP A 259 7.03 41.99 17.82
N PRO A 260 6.42 42.85 16.98
CA PRO A 260 6.61 42.80 15.53
C PRO A 260 8.03 43.18 15.08
N HIS A 261 8.86 43.73 15.97
CA HIS A 261 10.22 44.17 15.65
C HIS A 261 11.31 43.19 16.12
N LEU A 262 11.00 42.28 17.05
CA LEU A 262 11.97 41.41 17.74
C LEU A 262 11.60 39.91 17.71
N ASN A 263 10.64 39.51 16.86
CA ASN A 263 10.12 38.15 16.75
C ASN A 263 11.12 37.08 16.24
N HIS A 264 10.69 35.82 16.22
CA HIS A 264 11.44 34.66 15.72
C HIS A 264 11.87 34.74 14.24
N GLY A 265 11.27 35.63 13.43
CA GLY A 265 11.79 36.00 12.11
C GLY A 265 13.09 36.79 12.26
N PHE A 266 13.03 37.92 12.97
CA PHE A 266 14.19 38.76 13.28
C PHE A 266 15.29 37.99 14.03
N ALA A 267 14.95 37.00 14.86
CA ALA A 267 15.92 36.12 15.53
C ALA A 267 16.71 35.22 14.55
N ARG A 268 16.04 34.62 13.56
CA ARG A 268 16.70 33.81 12.51
C ARG A 268 17.53 34.68 11.57
N GLU A 269 16.99 35.84 11.22
CA GLU A 269 17.70 36.89 10.46
C GLU A 269 18.97 37.34 11.19
N LEU A 270 18.89 37.68 12.48
CA LEU A 270 20.04 38.07 13.30
C LEU A 270 21.04 36.93 13.46
N THR A 271 20.56 35.68 13.54
CA THR A 271 21.42 34.49 13.53
C THR A 271 22.24 34.39 12.24
N ALA A 272 21.61 34.58 11.08
CA ALA A 272 22.30 34.60 9.79
C ALA A 272 23.38 35.70 9.71
N LEU A 273 23.07 36.90 10.21
CA LEU A 273 24.02 38.02 10.29
C LEU A 273 25.24 37.69 11.17
N LEU A 274 25.01 37.12 12.35
CA LEU A 274 26.07 36.76 13.29
C LEU A 274 26.90 35.58 12.78
N GLN A 275 26.29 34.64 12.05
CA GLN A 275 26.99 33.52 11.41
C GLN A 275 27.97 34.00 10.34
N LEU A 276 27.55 34.91 9.45
CA LEU A 276 28.43 35.50 8.42
C LEU A 276 29.63 36.28 9.01
N VAL A 277 29.51 36.82 10.22
CA VAL A 277 30.63 37.43 10.96
C VAL A 277 31.51 36.38 11.64
N LEU A 278 30.93 35.29 12.15
CA LEU A 278 31.68 34.18 12.75
C LEU A 278 32.53 33.42 11.72
N ASP A 279 31.99 33.20 10.51
CA ASP A 279 32.68 32.55 9.38
C ASP A 279 33.74 33.44 8.71
N GLY A 280 33.81 34.73 9.06
CA GLY A 280 34.73 35.71 8.48
C GLY A 280 34.32 36.24 7.10
N ASP A 281 33.11 35.90 6.61
CA ASP A 281 32.53 36.41 5.36
C ASP A 281 32.23 37.92 5.40
N ILE A 282 32.12 38.47 6.61
CA ILE A 282 32.01 39.89 6.95
C ILE A 282 33.23 40.26 7.82
N PRO A 283 34.01 41.32 7.50
CA PRO A 283 35.31 41.60 8.11
C PRO A 283 35.24 42.29 9.49
N LEU A 284 34.41 41.79 10.39
CA LEU A 284 34.32 42.24 11.78
C LEU A 284 34.95 41.20 12.73
N PRO A 285 35.57 41.59 13.86
CA PRO A 285 36.17 40.62 14.78
C PRO A 285 35.11 39.70 15.42
N ALA A 286 35.31 38.39 15.40
CA ALA A 286 34.37 37.43 16.01
C ALA A 286 34.19 37.63 17.53
N SER A 287 35.19 38.20 18.22
CA SER A 287 35.07 38.64 19.63
C SER A 287 33.98 39.69 19.88
N GLU A 288 33.46 40.32 18.83
CA GLU A 288 32.52 41.44 18.89
C GLU A 288 31.07 41.06 18.58
N LEU A 289 30.78 39.78 18.33
CA LEU A 289 29.44 39.27 18.00
C LEU A 289 28.37 39.71 19.02
N THR A 290 28.67 39.63 20.32
CA THR A 290 27.73 40.04 21.39
C THR A 290 27.44 41.54 21.37
N ARG A 291 28.44 42.37 21.04
CA ARG A 291 28.26 43.83 20.95
C ARG A 291 27.56 44.23 19.65
N LEU A 292 27.81 43.52 18.54
CA LEU A 292 27.06 43.64 17.29
C LEU A 292 25.58 43.28 17.49
N ALA A 293 25.28 42.13 18.12
CA ALA A 293 23.91 41.69 18.40
C ALA A 293 23.14 42.73 19.23
N GLY A 294 23.73 43.18 20.35
CA GLY A 294 23.14 44.21 21.19
C GLY A 294 22.97 45.56 20.47
N HIS A 295 23.90 45.94 19.58
CA HIS A 295 23.81 47.17 18.80
C HIS A 295 22.69 47.12 17.74
N VAL A 296 22.59 46.02 17.00
CA VAL A 296 21.57 45.81 15.96
C VAL A 296 20.17 45.78 16.59
N ILE A 297 20.00 45.10 17.73
CA ILE A 297 18.75 45.11 18.50
C ILE A 297 18.42 46.53 19.00
N ALA A 298 19.39 47.25 19.56
CA ALA A 298 19.18 48.63 20.02
C ALA A 298 18.82 49.60 18.88
N ARG A 299 19.37 49.39 17.67
CA ARG A 299 18.97 50.14 16.47
C ARG A 299 17.52 49.80 16.09
N GLN A 300 17.16 48.53 16.00
CA GLN A 300 15.80 48.10 15.66
C GLN A 300 14.74 48.58 16.67
N GLN A 301 15.10 48.67 17.96
CA GLN A 301 14.25 49.24 19.01
C GLN A 301 14.10 50.78 18.95
N SER A 302 15.08 51.50 18.37
CA SER A 302 15.09 52.97 18.31
C SER A 302 14.71 53.55 16.95
N LEU A 303 14.83 52.76 15.89
CA LEU A 303 14.40 53.08 14.52
C LEU A 303 13.61 51.89 13.93
N PRO A 304 12.33 51.71 14.33
CA PRO A 304 11.52 50.57 13.88
C PRO A 304 11.41 50.51 12.36
N GLY A 305 11.86 49.39 11.77
CA GLY A 305 11.91 49.21 10.32
C GLY A 305 13.30 49.38 9.70
N SER A 306 14.34 49.69 10.49
CA SER A 306 15.72 49.58 10.02
C SER A 306 16.07 48.14 9.61
N THR A 307 16.79 47.96 8.51
CA THR A 307 17.22 46.62 8.10
C THR A 307 18.41 46.13 8.95
N LEU A 308 18.62 44.81 9.01
CA LEU A 308 19.84 44.26 9.59
C LEU A 308 21.12 44.81 8.94
N GLN A 309 21.08 45.04 7.63
CA GLN A 309 22.16 45.63 6.85
C GLN A 309 22.47 47.07 7.32
N GLU A 310 21.45 47.90 7.61
CA GLU A 310 21.66 49.22 8.22
C GLU A 310 22.26 49.13 9.63
N GLY A 311 21.82 48.14 10.42
CA GLY A 311 22.40 47.85 11.73
C GLY A 311 23.88 47.50 11.65
N LEU A 312 24.23 46.60 10.72
CA LEU A 312 25.62 46.22 10.43
C LEU A 312 26.45 47.38 9.90
N LEU A 313 25.94 48.15 8.91
CA LEU A 313 26.61 49.32 8.34
C LEU A 313 26.92 50.37 9.41
N HIS A 314 25.96 50.67 10.27
CA HIS A 314 26.13 51.63 11.36
C HIS A 314 27.15 51.12 12.40
N TYR A 315 27.15 49.83 12.71
CA TYR A 315 28.13 49.23 13.61
C TYR A 315 29.55 49.22 13.02
N ALA A 316 29.69 48.84 11.76
CA ALA A 316 30.97 48.82 11.04
C ALA A 316 31.56 50.25 10.92
N ALA A 317 30.72 51.25 10.65
CA ALA A 317 31.13 52.66 10.67
C ALA A 317 31.64 53.09 12.06
N GLN A 318 31.00 52.66 13.15
CA GLN A 318 31.50 52.90 14.52
C GLN A 318 32.82 52.17 14.82
N GLN A 319 33.10 51.03 14.18
CA GLN A 319 34.39 50.32 14.29
C GLN A 319 35.41 50.77 13.22
N GLY A 320 35.15 51.84 12.46
CA GLY A 320 36.03 52.33 11.40
C GLY A 320 36.32 51.32 10.28
N THR A 321 35.41 50.36 10.08
CA THR A 321 35.59 49.18 9.22
C THR A 321 34.73 49.27 7.96
N ALA A 322 35.31 48.92 6.81
CA ALA A 322 34.60 48.87 5.52
C ALA A 322 34.00 47.48 5.28
N LEU A 323 32.78 47.42 4.73
CA LEU A 323 32.09 46.18 4.39
C LEU A 323 32.26 45.81 2.90
N PRO A 324 32.28 44.50 2.56
CA PRO A 324 32.24 44.03 1.17
C PRO A 324 30.97 44.47 0.41
N VAL A 325 31.08 44.64 -0.90
CA VAL A 325 29.96 45.09 -1.77
C VAL A 325 28.87 44.02 -1.89
N ASP A 326 29.21 42.74 -1.72
CA ASP A 326 28.34 41.56 -1.75
C ASP A 326 27.63 41.25 -0.42
N THR A 327 27.86 42.05 0.64
CA THR A 327 27.31 41.81 1.99
C THR A 327 25.79 41.66 2.01
N GLU A 328 25.06 42.45 1.21
CA GLU A 328 23.60 42.37 1.11
C GLU A 328 23.14 41.04 0.52
N THR A 329 23.72 40.63 -0.61
CA THR A 329 23.45 39.36 -1.27
C THR A 329 23.73 38.16 -0.35
N LYS A 330 24.86 38.20 0.38
CA LYS A 330 25.21 37.20 1.39
C LYS A 330 24.19 37.13 2.52
N LEU A 331 23.79 38.27 3.07
CA LEU A 331 22.83 38.34 4.18
C LEU A 331 21.44 37.83 3.76
N VAL A 332 20.96 38.19 2.56
CA VAL A 332 19.70 37.67 2.01
C VAL A 332 19.78 36.17 1.76
N ALA A 333 20.89 35.67 1.22
CA ALA A 333 21.08 34.22 1.00
C ALA A 333 21.13 33.43 2.31
N ALA A 334 21.87 33.91 3.31
CA ALA A 334 21.97 33.28 4.62
C ALA A 334 20.65 33.35 5.41
N SER A 335 19.93 34.48 5.37
CA SER A 335 18.59 34.60 5.96
C SER A 335 17.60 33.62 5.32
N LYS A 336 17.63 33.50 3.99
CA LYS A 336 16.80 32.51 3.27
C LYS A 336 17.15 31.07 3.67
N ALA A 337 18.43 30.73 3.80
CA ALA A 337 18.85 29.41 4.27
C ALA A 337 18.38 29.12 5.72
N MET A 338 18.43 30.10 6.62
CA MET A 338 17.89 30.01 7.98
C MET A 338 16.35 29.89 8.01
N ALA A 339 15.66 30.27 6.94
CA ALA A 339 14.22 30.10 6.77
C ALA A 339 13.84 28.75 6.13
N THR A 340 14.80 28.01 5.56
CA THR A 340 14.60 26.70 4.91
C THR A 340 15.65 25.67 5.40
N LEU A 341 15.87 25.61 6.71
CA LEU A 341 16.77 24.64 7.32
C LEU A 341 16.29 23.21 7.07
N ASP A 342 17.22 22.27 6.89
CA ASP A 342 16.91 20.84 6.94
C ASP A 342 16.38 20.51 8.34
N THR A 343 15.18 19.94 8.41
CA THR A 343 14.49 19.65 9.68
C THR A 343 15.20 18.61 10.55
N ARG A 344 16.18 17.89 9.98
CA ARG A 344 17.05 16.91 10.65
C ARG A 344 18.35 17.54 11.15
N SER A 345 18.60 18.82 10.86
CA SER A 345 19.83 19.51 11.27
C SER A 345 19.80 19.89 12.75
N PRO A 346 20.93 19.82 13.47
CA PRO A 346 21.01 20.33 14.85
C PRO A 346 20.66 21.81 14.97
N ALA A 347 20.89 22.62 13.93
CA ALA A 347 20.47 24.01 13.87
C ALA A 347 18.93 24.15 13.89
N TYR A 348 18.19 23.29 13.20
CA TYR A 348 16.73 23.25 13.28
C TYR A 348 16.25 22.74 14.64
N GLN A 349 16.84 21.66 15.16
CA GLN A 349 16.49 21.13 16.49
C GLN A 349 16.71 22.19 17.59
N LEU A 350 17.84 22.90 17.56
CA LEU A 350 18.15 24.03 18.45
C LEU A 350 17.17 25.20 18.26
N LEU A 351 16.78 25.52 17.02
CA LEU A 351 15.75 26.54 16.77
C LEU A 351 14.46 26.22 17.51
N THR A 352 14.01 24.96 17.51
CA THR A 352 12.75 24.57 18.16
C THR A 352 12.74 24.82 19.67
N THR A 353 13.88 24.77 20.37
CA THR A 353 13.92 24.92 21.84
C THR A 353 13.55 26.32 22.33
N PHE A 354 13.68 27.34 21.47
CA PHE A 354 13.32 28.73 21.78
C PHE A 354 11.83 29.04 21.63
N HIS A 355 11.03 28.15 21.01
CA HIS A 355 9.60 28.36 20.81
C HIS A 355 8.77 27.91 22.02
N PRO A 356 7.60 28.52 22.29
CA PRO A 356 6.73 28.08 23.38
C PRO A 356 6.24 26.65 23.12
N HIS A 357 6.42 25.76 24.11
CA HIS A 357 5.97 24.37 24.00
C HIS A 357 4.54 24.22 24.52
N ARG A 358 3.71 23.48 23.79
CA ARG A 358 2.34 23.09 24.19
C ARG A 358 2.37 21.66 24.72
N GLN A 359 1.56 21.40 25.74
CA GLN A 359 1.44 20.07 26.35
C GLN A 359 -0.03 19.66 26.41
N LEU A 360 -0.26 18.35 26.31
CA LEU A 360 -1.57 17.73 26.49
C LEU A 360 -1.38 16.31 27.03
N THR A 361 -2.07 15.96 28.11
CA THR A 361 -2.13 14.58 28.58
C THR A 361 -3.31 13.87 27.91
N LEU A 362 -3.08 12.67 27.39
CA LEU A 362 -4.08 11.83 26.75
C LEU A 362 -4.34 10.61 27.63
N GLN A 363 -5.60 10.38 28.01
CA GLN A 363 -6.02 9.21 28.77
C GLN A 363 -7.11 8.41 28.05
N GLY A 364 -6.85 7.13 27.83
CA GLY A 364 -7.73 6.26 27.05
C GLY A 364 -7.58 4.79 27.35
N ILE A 365 -8.19 3.96 26.50
CA ILE A 365 -8.22 2.50 26.63
C ILE A 365 -8.01 1.81 25.28
N PHE A 366 -7.59 0.55 25.36
CA PHE A 366 -7.51 -0.41 24.25
C PHE A 366 -8.22 -1.73 24.63
N PRO A 367 -8.36 -2.73 23.74
CA PRO A 367 -9.08 -3.97 24.07
C PRO A 367 -8.33 -4.77 25.14
N SER A 368 -9.04 -5.31 26.14
CA SER A 368 -8.41 -6.04 27.26
C SER A 368 -7.78 -7.40 26.91
N ARG A 369 -7.80 -7.81 25.64
CA ARG A 369 -7.19 -9.04 25.12
C ARG A 369 -5.70 -8.92 24.79
N LEU A 370 -5.18 -7.70 24.57
CA LEU A 370 -3.76 -7.48 24.27
C LEU A 370 -2.89 -7.81 25.49
N ALA A 371 -1.75 -8.49 25.26
CA ALA A 371 -0.92 -9.07 26.31
C ALA A 371 0.38 -8.30 26.56
N GLU A 372 1.00 -7.79 25.50
CA GLU A 372 2.21 -6.96 25.56
C GLU A 372 2.02 -5.61 24.81
N PRO A 373 1.00 -4.79 25.18
CA PRO A 373 0.65 -3.56 24.49
C PRO A 373 1.64 -2.43 24.76
N THR A 374 2.20 -1.87 23.69
CA THR A 374 3.00 -0.64 23.70
C THR A 374 2.31 0.48 22.94
N ILE A 375 2.00 1.57 23.64
CA ILE A 375 1.34 2.75 23.06
C ILE A 375 2.38 3.76 22.58
N THR A 376 2.28 4.18 21.32
CA THR A 376 3.06 5.28 20.73
C THR A 376 2.14 6.31 20.09
N VAL A 377 2.67 7.48 19.74
CA VAL A 377 1.92 8.52 19.01
C VAL A 377 2.71 8.90 17.76
N GLU A 378 2.07 8.80 16.60
CA GLU A 378 2.61 9.28 15.33
C GLU A 378 2.05 10.67 15.00
N ILE A 379 2.88 11.54 14.43
CA ILE A 379 2.49 12.87 13.92
C ILE A 379 2.60 12.96 12.40
N GLY A 380 1.61 13.66 11.83
CA GLY A 380 1.42 13.96 10.41
C GLY A 380 1.05 12.76 9.56
N ALA A 381 0.57 13.06 8.36
CA ALA A 381 -0.18 12.11 7.53
C ALA A 381 0.31 12.01 6.07
N LYS A 382 0.96 13.05 5.57
CA LYS A 382 1.52 13.16 4.22
C LYS A 382 3.01 12.75 4.29
N PRO A 383 3.46 11.66 3.64
CA PRO A 383 4.82 11.18 3.82
C PRO A 383 5.89 12.17 3.33
N ASN A 384 7.00 12.22 4.06
CA ASN A 384 8.23 12.86 3.65
C ASN A 384 9.40 12.10 4.31
N HIS A 385 10.21 11.40 3.53
CA HIS A 385 11.37 10.66 4.02
C HIS A 385 12.44 10.58 2.92
N ASP A 386 13.67 10.28 3.32
CA ASP A 386 14.88 10.24 2.49
C ASP A 386 14.86 9.18 1.37
N GLY A 387 14.16 8.07 1.58
CA GLY A 387 13.89 7.07 0.55
C GLY A 387 13.02 7.55 -0.62
N LEU A 388 12.40 8.73 -0.54
CA LEU A 388 11.68 9.35 -1.67
C LEU A 388 12.65 10.09 -2.59
N ASN A 389 12.42 10.00 -3.91
CA ASN A 389 13.24 10.73 -4.87
C ASN A 389 13.13 12.27 -4.69
N GLN A 390 14.12 13.01 -5.22
CA GLN A 390 14.28 14.46 -5.10
C GLN A 390 13.06 15.32 -5.50
N TYR A 391 12.13 14.80 -6.29
CA TYR A 391 10.89 15.51 -6.61
C TYR A 391 9.94 15.53 -5.41
N TYR A 392 9.79 14.39 -4.72
CA TYR A 392 8.89 14.23 -3.58
C TYR A 392 9.54 14.55 -2.22
N PHE A 393 10.76 14.09 -1.95
CA PHE A 393 11.47 14.43 -0.71
C PHE A 393 11.78 15.92 -0.65
N LYS A 394 11.54 16.55 0.51
CA LYS A 394 11.83 17.97 0.76
C LYS A 394 12.53 18.07 2.13
N PRO A 395 13.86 18.30 2.18
CA PRO A 395 14.60 18.46 3.43
C PRO A 395 14.07 19.59 4.33
N GLU A 396 13.55 20.64 3.70
CA GLU A 396 12.91 21.81 4.31
C GLU A 396 11.48 21.54 4.83
N ARG A 397 11.10 20.27 4.95
CA ARG A 397 9.88 19.78 5.60
C ARG A 397 10.23 18.68 6.59
N PRO A 398 9.45 18.47 7.65
CA PRO A 398 9.76 17.46 8.66
C PRO A 398 9.58 16.05 8.10
N ILE A 399 10.29 15.06 8.67
CA ILE A 399 10.01 13.65 8.36
C ILE A 399 8.61 13.28 8.84
N ARG A 400 7.87 12.54 8.02
CA ARG A 400 6.48 12.13 8.25
C ARG A 400 6.15 10.76 7.62
N PRO A 401 5.27 9.95 8.26
CA PRO A 401 4.83 10.07 9.65
C PRO A 401 6.01 9.86 10.61
N LEU A 402 5.96 10.50 11.78
CA LEU A 402 7.05 10.46 12.77
C LEU A 402 6.52 10.03 14.14
N ARG A 403 7.15 9.06 14.80
CA ARG A 403 6.85 8.73 16.20
C ARG A 403 7.34 9.86 17.11
N LEU A 404 6.49 10.31 18.02
CA LEU A 404 6.79 11.36 18.99
C LEU A 404 7.28 10.76 20.31
N PRO A 405 8.32 11.33 20.94
CA PRO A 405 8.67 10.99 22.31
C PRO A 405 7.56 11.44 23.26
N ILE A 406 7.14 10.56 24.15
CA ILE A 406 6.04 10.76 25.09
C ILE A 406 6.56 10.83 26.52
N ARG A 407 5.92 11.64 27.37
CA ARG A 407 6.17 11.63 28.81
C ARG A 407 5.24 10.66 29.52
N ALA A 408 5.80 9.74 30.30
CA ALA A 408 5.06 8.85 31.21
C ALA A 408 4.66 9.57 32.51
N GLN A 409 3.75 8.97 33.30
CA GLN A 409 3.23 9.55 34.54
C GLN A 409 4.28 9.80 35.63
N ASP A 410 5.42 9.10 35.59
CA ASP A 410 6.56 9.31 36.50
C ASP A 410 7.52 10.43 36.03
N GLY A 411 7.24 11.03 34.86
CA GLY A 411 8.00 12.11 34.25
C GLY A 411 9.08 11.68 33.26
N GLN A 412 9.35 10.38 33.10
CA GLN A 412 10.31 9.87 32.12
C GLN A 412 9.85 10.16 30.69
N MET A 413 10.81 10.43 29.79
CA MET A 413 10.57 10.45 28.34
C MET A 413 10.79 9.05 27.79
N LEU A 414 9.91 8.59 26.91
CA LEU A 414 9.95 7.26 26.28
C LEU A 414 9.53 7.38 24.80
N ASP A 415 10.03 6.48 23.95
CA ASP A 415 9.51 6.34 22.57
C ASP A 415 8.19 5.56 22.50
N GLY A 416 7.83 4.87 23.59
CA GLY A 416 6.59 4.12 23.72
C GLY A 416 6.29 3.73 25.16
N LEU A 417 5.00 3.63 25.51
CA LEU A 417 4.51 3.30 26.84
C LEU A 417 4.02 1.84 26.85
N ALA A 418 4.85 0.93 27.34
CA ALA A 418 4.46 -0.46 27.58
C ALA A 418 3.54 -0.57 28.80
N VAL A 419 2.33 -1.09 28.63
CA VAL A 419 1.33 -1.25 29.71
C VAL A 419 1.31 -2.69 30.20
N LYS A 420 1.85 -2.90 31.41
CA LYS A 420 2.06 -4.24 31.99
C LYS A 420 0.84 -4.85 32.68
N GLN A 421 -0.19 -4.06 32.99
CA GLN A 421 -1.41 -4.52 33.67
C GLN A 421 -2.62 -3.67 33.29
N GLY A 422 -3.73 -4.33 32.93
CA GLY A 422 -4.96 -3.67 32.50
C GLY A 422 -4.86 -3.03 31.11
N ASN A 423 -5.94 -2.38 30.68
CA ASN A 423 -6.11 -1.89 29.31
C ASN A 423 -6.15 -0.36 29.20
N ARG A 424 -5.62 0.36 30.19
CA ARG A 424 -5.66 1.82 30.30
C ARG A 424 -4.28 2.42 30.07
N TYR A 425 -4.21 3.56 29.40
CA TYR A 425 -2.96 4.32 29.22
C TYR A 425 -3.13 5.79 29.62
N SER A 426 -2.00 6.43 29.96
CA SER A 426 -1.92 7.86 30.27
C SER A 426 -0.53 8.35 29.87
N LEU A 427 -0.47 9.22 28.85
CA LEU A 427 0.78 9.79 28.32
C LEU A 427 0.63 11.28 28.08
N THR A 428 1.72 12.04 28.20
CA THR A 428 1.74 13.48 27.95
C THR A 428 2.59 13.80 26.73
N LEU A 429 1.97 14.45 25.74
CA LEU A 429 2.66 15.00 24.57
C LEU A 429 3.23 16.38 24.89
N THR A 430 4.37 16.72 24.30
CA THR A 430 5.01 18.04 24.38
C THR A 430 5.53 18.44 23.00
N LEU A 431 5.02 19.52 22.41
CA LEU A 431 5.38 19.95 21.05
C LEU A 431 5.62 21.47 20.96
N PRO A 432 6.65 21.95 20.25
CA PRO A 432 6.93 23.37 20.06
C PRO A 432 6.01 24.06 19.03
N ASP A 433 5.51 25.23 19.39
CA ASP A 433 4.57 26.07 18.61
C ASP A 433 5.33 27.03 17.68
N LEU A 434 5.98 26.46 16.65
CA LEU A 434 7.00 27.13 15.83
C LEU A 434 6.51 28.42 15.15
N ASN A 435 5.23 28.49 14.77
CA ASN A 435 4.66 29.61 14.03
C ASN A 435 3.56 30.37 14.80
N ASN A 436 3.46 30.20 16.13
CA ASN A 436 2.29 30.61 16.93
C ASN A 436 0.96 30.07 16.33
N SER A 437 1.07 28.90 15.69
CA SER A 437 0.03 28.23 14.93
C SER A 437 -1.00 27.55 15.82
N PHE A 438 -0.68 27.32 17.09
CA PHE A 438 -1.64 26.89 18.10
C PHE A 438 -2.80 27.89 18.26
N ALA A 439 -2.50 29.19 18.21
CA ALA A 439 -3.49 30.25 18.39
C ALA A 439 -4.38 30.43 17.15
N THR A 440 -3.81 30.33 15.94
CA THR A 440 -4.55 30.51 14.68
C THR A 440 -5.29 29.25 14.24
N CYS A 441 -4.70 28.07 14.50
CA CYS A 441 -5.23 26.71 14.34
C CYS A 441 -6.09 26.48 13.09
N GLN A 442 -5.43 26.24 11.95
CA GLN A 442 -6.08 26.06 10.64
C GLN A 442 -5.63 24.78 9.89
N PRO A 443 -5.77 23.58 10.49
CA PRO A 443 -5.41 22.31 9.86
C PRO A 443 -5.89 22.17 8.41
N GLY A 444 -5.05 21.58 7.56
CA GLY A 444 -5.38 21.33 6.16
C GLY A 444 -5.28 22.53 5.21
N LYS A 445 -4.96 23.74 5.69
CA LYS A 445 -4.73 24.92 4.83
C LYS A 445 -3.29 25.08 4.31
N SER A 446 -2.38 24.22 4.77
CA SER A 446 -0.96 24.27 4.41
C SER A 446 -0.50 22.94 3.84
N ASP A 447 0.07 22.99 2.64
CA ASP A 447 0.66 21.83 1.96
C ASP A 447 2.08 21.48 2.45
N THR A 448 2.70 22.38 3.24
CA THR A 448 4.16 22.51 3.34
C THR A 448 4.71 22.95 4.70
N SER A 449 3.92 22.98 5.77
CA SER A 449 4.33 23.60 7.04
C SER A 449 4.98 22.64 8.03
N ASP A 450 6.01 23.13 8.74
CA ASP A 450 6.62 22.54 9.93
C ASP A 450 5.70 22.51 11.18
N ASP A 451 4.39 22.52 10.96
CA ASP A 451 3.40 22.91 11.96
C ASP A 451 2.92 21.72 12.80
N LEU A 452 3.74 21.38 13.79
CA LEU A 452 3.46 20.40 14.83
C LEU A 452 2.16 20.66 15.62
N MET A 453 1.57 21.86 15.54
CA MET A 453 0.29 22.18 16.20
C MET A 453 -0.92 21.77 15.34
N GLN A 454 -0.75 21.76 14.01
CA GLN A 454 -1.83 21.56 13.03
C GLN A 454 -1.76 20.21 12.31
N ASP A 455 -0.63 19.51 12.37
CA ASP A 455 -0.46 18.14 11.87
C ASP A 455 -1.39 17.13 12.59
N THR A 456 -1.84 16.11 11.84
CA THR A 456 -2.67 15.02 12.36
C THR A 456 -1.89 14.14 13.34
N LEU A 457 -2.34 14.04 14.60
CA LEU A 457 -1.88 13.00 15.54
C LEU A 457 -2.66 11.70 15.32
N THR A 458 -1.95 10.58 15.41
CA THR A 458 -2.50 9.21 15.36
C THR A 458 -1.96 8.41 16.55
N LEU A 459 -2.84 7.83 17.36
CA LEU A 459 -2.45 6.85 18.36
C LEU A 459 -2.17 5.51 17.68
N VAL A 460 -1.16 4.81 18.17
CA VAL A 460 -0.80 3.46 17.74
C VAL A 460 -0.61 2.59 18.98
N VAL A 461 -1.26 1.43 19.02
CA VAL A 461 -1.06 0.42 20.07
C VAL A 461 -0.60 -0.86 19.38
N LEU A 462 0.68 -1.20 19.54
CA LEU A 462 1.26 -2.43 19.01
C LEU A 462 1.31 -3.47 20.15
N ASP A 463 0.78 -4.67 19.90
CA ASP A 463 0.89 -5.79 20.84
C ASP A 463 2.05 -6.71 20.46
N GLY A 464 2.95 -6.97 21.42
CA GLY A 464 4.14 -7.80 21.20
C GLY A 464 3.86 -9.29 20.96
N GLN A 465 2.69 -9.81 21.36
CA GLN A 465 2.38 -11.24 21.25
C GLN A 465 1.59 -11.59 19.97
N SER A 466 0.60 -10.79 19.60
CA SER A 466 -0.27 -11.00 18.42
C SER A 466 0.19 -10.25 17.17
N GLU A 467 1.21 -9.39 17.30
CA GLU A 467 1.71 -8.48 16.26
C GLU A 467 0.63 -7.55 15.67
N VAL A 468 -0.52 -7.41 16.35
CA VAL A 468 -1.60 -6.53 15.92
C VAL A 468 -1.24 -5.07 16.20
N GLU A 469 -1.36 -4.22 15.18
CA GLU A 469 -1.15 -2.79 15.30
C GLU A 469 -2.51 -2.06 15.23
N LEU A 470 -3.05 -1.67 16.39
CA LEU A 470 -4.28 -0.89 16.47
C LEU A 470 -4.00 0.60 16.29
N ARG A 471 -4.88 1.32 15.59
CA ARG A 471 -4.71 2.74 15.28
C ARG A 471 -5.97 3.56 15.54
N SER A 472 -5.79 4.82 15.94
CA SER A 472 -6.88 5.82 16.02
C SER A 472 -6.41 7.21 15.64
N VAL A 473 -7.12 7.84 14.69
CA VAL A 473 -6.78 9.17 14.17
C VAL A 473 -7.40 10.24 15.06
N LEU A 474 -6.58 11.03 15.73
CA LEU A 474 -7.04 12.08 16.65
C LEU A 474 -7.30 13.41 15.93
N GLY A 475 -6.42 13.80 15.00
CA GLY A 475 -6.43 15.15 14.42
C GLY A 475 -5.42 16.08 15.11
N SER A 476 -5.59 17.39 14.98
CA SER A 476 -4.53 18.35 15.35
C SER A 476 -4.43 18.66 16.84
N LEU A 477 -3.21 18.88 17.37
CA LEU A 477 -3.03 19.24 18.78
C LEU A 477 -3.78 20.53 19.15
N CYS A 478 -3.80 21.53 18.24
CA CYS A 478 -4.47 22.80 18.47
C CYS A 478 -6.01 22.70 18.50
N GLU A 479 -6.61 21.60 18.05
CA GLU A 479 -8.03 21.29 18.23
C GLU A 479 -8.29 20.35 19.42
N LEU A 480 -7.39 19.40 19.69
CA LEU A 480 -7.51 18.46 20.80
C LEU A 480 -7.49 19.16 22.16
N VAL A 481 -6.63 20.16 22.35
CA VAL A 481 -6.62 20.98 23.58
C VAL A 481 -7.93 21.78 23.77
N LYS A 482 -8.77 21.90 22.73
CA LYS A 482 -10.11 22.53 22.82
C LYS A 482 -11.23 21.52 23.14
N GLN A 483 -10.93 20.22 23.15
CA GLN A 483 -11.87 19.16 23.56
C GLN A 483 -11.77 18.88 25.07
N ASP A 484 -10.70 19.33 25.73
CA ASP A 484 -10.59 19.37 27.19
C ASP A 484 -11.67 20.33 27.73
N SER A 485 -12.72 19.74 28.31
CA SER A 485 -13.94 20.44 28.69
C SER A 485 -13.86 21.03 30.10
N ASN A 486 -13.06 20.41 30.97
CA ASN A 486 -12.89 20.78 32.37
C ASN A 486 -11.69 21.72 32.59
N ARG A 487 -10.73 21.73 31.66
CA ARG A 487 -9.47 22.50 31.61
C ARG A 487 -8.41 22.11 32.64
N ASP A 488 -8.33 20.82 32.98
CA ASP A 488 -7.28 20.24 33.83
C ASP A 488 -6.00 19.84 33.07
N GLY A 489 -6.03 19.85 31.73
CA GLY A 489 -4.91 19.47 30.86
C GLY A 489 -4.83 17.98 30.51
N ILE A 490 -5.86 17.20 30.87
CA ILE A 490 -5.97 15.76 30.67
C ILE A 490 -7.19 15.46 29.81
N LEU A 491 -7.00 15.35 28.49
CA LEU A 491 -8.07 14.93 27.61
C LEU A 491 -8.40 13.46 27.84
N THR A 492 -9.64 13.19 28.28
CA THR A 492 -10.10 11.84 28.59
C THR A 492 -10.93 11.21 27.47
N ALA A 493 -10.92 9.88 27.39
CA ALA A 493 -11.78 9.10 26.50
C ALA A 493 -13.30 9.27 26.73
N GLY A 494 -13.72 9.96 27.80
CA GLY A 494 -15.11 10.36 28.03
C GLY A 494 -15.48 11.68 27.34
N GLU A 495 -14.51 12.56 27.10
CA GLU A 495 -14.67 13.83 26.38
C GLU A 495 -14.35 13.66 24.89
N PHE A 496 -13.31 12.89 24.57
CA PHE A 496 -12.88 12.60 23.21
C PHE A 496 -12.81 11.09 22.95
N PRO A 497 -13.92 10.47 22.47
CA PRO A 497 -14.01 9.02 22.30
C PRO A 497 -12.96 8.39 21.39
N ARG A 498 -12.29 9.16 20.52
CA ARG A 498 -11.20 8.65 19.65
C ARG A 498 -9.90 8.33 20.42
N LEU A 499 -9.83 8.60 21.73
CA LEU A 499 -8.83 8.02 22.65
C LEU A 499 -9.13 6.57 23.06
N GLN A 500 -10.25 6.00 22.61
CA GLN A 500 -10.51 4.56 22.71
C GLN A 500 -9.99 3.94 21.41
N VAL A 501 -8.84 3.27 21.50
CA VAL A 501 -8.20 2.62 20.35
C VAL A 501 -8.74 1.20 20.26
N GLY A 502 -9.30 0.82 19.12
CA GLY A 502 -10.00 -0.45 18.98
C GLY A 502 -9.92 -1.03 17.58
N TYR A 503 -10.57 -2.17 17.37
CA TYR A 503 -10.56 -2.86 16.09
C TYR A 503 -11.26 -2.01 15.00
N THR A 504 -12.32 -1.29 15.38
CA THR A 504 -13.11 -0.41 14.53
C THR A 504 -12.37 0.89 14.19
N SER A 505 -11.66 1.51 15.14
CA SER A 505 -10.86 2.72 14.84
C SER A 505 -9.72 2.40 13.86
N THR A 506 -9.15 1.19 13.96
CA THR A 506 -8.10 0.68 13.09
C THR A 506 -8.63 0.44 11.67
N ALA A 507 -9.77 -0.27 11.54
CA ALA A 507 -10.47 -0.44 10.27
C ALA A 507 -10.88 0.90 9.62
N GLN A 508 -11.36 1.86 10.43
CA GLN A 508 -11.67 3.21 9.97
C GLN A 508 -10.42 3.94 9.47
N GLN A 509 -9.27 3.83 10.14
CA GLN A 509 -8.02 4.44 9.70
C GLN A 509 -7.55 3.88 8.34
N ALA A 510 -7.61 2.56 8.15
CA ALA A 510 -7.23 1.91 6.90
C ALA A 510 -8.14 2.33 5.73
N LEU A 511 -9.46 2.37 5.94
CA LEU A 511 -10.42 2.82 4.92
C LEU A 511 -10.32 4.32 4.64
N LEU A 512 -10.07 5.14 5.67
CA LEU A 512 -9.80 6.56 5.53
C LEU A 512 -8.59 6.78 4.62
N LEU A 513 -7.48 6.05 4.84
CA LEU A 513 -6.30 6.08 3.97
C LEU A 513 -6.68 5.84 2.49
N LYS A 514 -7.41 4.75 2.20
CA LYS A 514 -7.88 4.42 0.84
C LYS A 514 -8.68 5.54 0.19
N THR A 515 -9.63 6.15 0.91
CA THR A 515 -10.46 7.27 0.37
C THR A 515 -9.69 8.57 0.12
N THR A 516 -8.44 8.66 0.61
CA THR A 516 -7.65 9.91 0.58
C THR A 516 -6.51 9.88 -0.42
N LEU A 517 -6.41 8.78 -1.18
CA LEU A 517 -5.50 8.70 -2.30
C LEU A 517 -6.03 9.51 -3.50
N SER A 518 -5.13 9.98 -4.36
CA SER A 518 -5.50 10.74 -5.56
C SER A 518 -6.30 9.91 -6.56
N ALA A 519 -7.34 10.49 -7.16
CA ALA A 519 -8.03 9.87 -8.29
C ALA A 519 -7.20 10.03 -9.58
N GLY A 520 -6.73 8.93 -10.16
CA GLY A 520 -5.89 8.93 -11.37
C GLY A 520 -5.37 7.53 -11.72
N MET A 521 -4.54 7.44 -12.76
CA MET A 521 -3.76 6.22 -13.03
C MET A 521 -2.58 6.17 -12.05
N GLY A 522 -2.71 5.36 -11.01
CA GLY A 522 -1.81 5.40 -9.86
C GLY A 522 -2.31 6.39 -8.81
N SER A 523 -2.59 5.86 -7.62
CA SER A 523 -3.17 6.61 -6.51
C SER A 523 -2.11 6.88 -5.45
N PHE A 524 -1.74 8.16 -5.34
CA PHE A 524 -0.70 8.68 -4.45
C PHE A 524 -1.27 9.01 -3.06
N LEU A 525 -0.43 8.99 -2.03
CA LEU A 525 -0.79 9.38 -0.66
C LEU A 525 -1.09 10.89 -0.54
N GLY A 526 -2.37 11.24 -0.67
CA GLY A 526 -2.91 12.60 -0.54
C GLY A 526 -3.40 12.97 0.88
N TRP A 527 -3.01 12.23 1.91
CA TRP A 527 -3.52 12.41 3.27
C TRP A 527 -2.93 13.68 3.94
N GLN A 528 -3.60 14.81 3.73
CA GLN A 528 -3.37 16.06 4.45
C GLN A 528 -4.00 16.06 5.86
N ALA A 529 -3.60 17.01 6.71
CA ALA A 529 -4.36 17.33 7.91
C ALA A 529 -5.78 17.83 7.57
N TRP A 530 -6.73 17.61 8.47
CA TRP A 530 -8.09 18.16 8.42
C TRP A 530 -8.50 18.64 9.81
N THR A 531 -9.52 19.49 9.84
CA THR A 531 -10.21 19.82 11.09
C THR A 531 -10.91 18.58 11.68
N LEU A 532 -11.16 18.59 12.99
CA LEU A 532 -11.90 17.53 13.67
C LEU A 532 -13.30 17.31 13.05
N ALA A 533 -13.94 18.36 12.56
CA ALA A 533 -15.27 18.30 11.94
C ALA A 533 -15.25 17.58 10.57
N GLU A 534 -14.26 17.87 9.73
CA GLU A 534 -14.06 17.17 8.45
C GLU A 534 -13.64 15.71 8.64
N LEU A 535 -12.79 15.43 9.64
CA LEU A 535 -12.39 14.08 10.00
C LEU A 535 -13.59 13.27 10.51
N ASP A 536 -14.41 13.84 11.40
CA ASP A 536 -15.66 13.26 11.86
C ASP A 536 -16.65 12.99 10.70
N GLN A 537 -16.76 13.92 9.74
CA GLN A 537 -17.59 13.73 8.54
C GLN A 537 -17.08 12.58 7.67
N LYS A 538 -15.76 12.50 7.43
CA LYS A 538 -15.13 11.42 6.67
C LYS A 538 -15.34 10.06 7.34
N LEU A 539 -15.11 9.95 8.64
CA LEU A 539 -15.33 8.74 9.42
C LEU A 539 -16.80 8.28 9.39
N LYS A 540 -17.76 9.21 9.49
CA LYS A 540 -19.21 8.94 9.37
C LYS A 540 -19.64 8.57 7.95
N ALA A 541 -18.85 8.87 6.93
CA ALA A 541 -19.11 8.51 5.53
C ALA A 541 -18.52 7.15 5.12
N LEU A 542 -17.73 6.48 5.99
CA LEU A 542 -17.18 5.16 5.70
C LEU A 542 -18.30 4.08 5.67
N PRO A 543 -18.27 3.14 4.70
CA PRO A 543 -19.32 2.15 4.55
C PRO A 543 -19.25 1.10 5.67
N ARG A 544 -20.30 1.07 6.49
CA ARG A 544 -20.35 0.32 7.76
C ARG A 544 -19.96 -1.16 7.65
N HIS A 545 -20.39 -1.87 6.61
CA HIS A 545 -20.15 -3.31 6.52
C HIS A 545 -18.67 -3.62 6.26
N GLN A 546 -17.98 -2.85 5.42
CA GLN A 546 -16.53 -2.95 5.24
C GLN A 546 -15.76 -2.56 6.51
N VAL A 547 -16.22 -1.54 7.25
CA VAL A 547 -15.63 -1.19 8.56
C VAL A 547 -15.74 -2.36 9.54
N GLU A 548 -16.92 -2.97 9.67
CA GLU A 548 -17.13 -4.14 10.55
C GLU A 548 -16.37 -5.39 10.07
N LEU A 549 -16.28 -5.62 8.75
CA LEU A 549 -15.56 -6.74 8.16
C LEU A 549 -14.05 -6.66 8.43
N LEU A 550 -13.43 -5.50 8.18
CA LEU A 550 -12.02 -5.29 8.53
C LEU A 550 -11.81 -5.38 10.04
N ALA A 551 -12.66 -4.72 10.84
CA ALA A 551 -12.55 -4.75 12.30
C ALA A 551 -12.65 -6.17 12.87
N ALA A 552 -13.46 -7.04 12.26
CA ALA A 552 -13.53 -8.45 12.65
C ALA A 552 -12.18 -9.16 12.44
N MET A 553 -11.47 -8.86 11.36
CA MET A 553 -10.17 -9.45 11.06
C MET A 553 -9.04 -8.88 11.94
N VAL A 554 -9.09 -7.58 12.28
CA VAL A 554 -8.20 -6.99 13.30
C VAL A 554 -8.44 -7.65 14.67
N ALA A 555 -9.70 -7.87 15.04
CA ALA A 555 -10.07 -8.56 16.28
C ALA A 555 -9.61 -10.03 16.29
N LEU A 556 -9.70 -10.71 15.15
CA LEU A 556 -9.26 -12.11 14.98
C LEU A 556 -7.74 -12.26 15.10
N GLN A 557 -6.95 -11.34 14.54
CA GLN A 557 -5.51 -11.32 14.75
C GLN A 557 -5.17 -11.10 16.23
N ALA A 558 -5.83 -10.14 16.88
CA ALA A 558 -5.61 -9.81 18.29
C ALA A 558 -6.01 -10.96 19.25
N GLU A 559 -6.95 -11.81 18.84
CA GLU A 559 -7.37 -13.01 19.58
C GLU A 559 -6.39 -14.18 19.41
N GLY A 560 -5.70 -14.26 18.26
CA GLY A 560 -4.70 -15.30 17.94
C GLY A 560 -5.24 -16.72 17.75
N GLU A 561 -6.51 -16.98 18.10
CA GLU A 561 -7.19 -18.24 17.90
C GLU A 561 -8.67 -18.07 17.52
N LEU A 562 -9.24 -19.09 16.89
CA LEU A 562 -10.69 -19.23 16.71
C LEU A 562 -11.07 -20.72 16.70
N TRP A 563 -12.15 -21.07 17.40
CA TRP A 563 -12.63 -22.46 17.56
C TRP A 563 -11.54 -23.46 18.03
N GLN A 564 -10.67 -23.03 18.95
CA GLN A 564 -9.53 -23.81 19.46
C GLN A 564 -8.49 -24.17 18.38
N GLN A 565 -8.37 -23.36 17.33
CA GLN A 565 -7.33 -23.44 16.30
C GLN A 565 -6.58 -22.11 16.25
N PRO A 566 -5.23 -22.11 16.14
CA PRO A 566 -4.46 -20.89 16.02
C PRO A 566 -4.75 -20.19 14.69
N VAL A 567 -4.72 -18.87 14.70
CA VAL A 567 -4.90 -18.01 13.52
C VAL A 567 -3.82 -16.93 13.53
N ASN A 568 -3.03 -16.88 12.47
CA ASN A 568 -2.16 -15.73 12.18
C ASN A 568 -2.42 -15.31 10.73
N LEU A 569 -2.93 -14.10 10.53
CA LEU A 569 -3.34 -13.58 9.22
C LEU A 569 -2.17 -12.94 8.45
N ILE A 570 -1.00 -12.78 9.06
CA ILE A 570 0.16 -12.10 8.47
C ILE A 570 0.83 -12.99 7.41
N GLU A 571 0.77 -12.57 6.14
CA GLU A 571 1.49 -13.21 5.02
C GLU A 571 2.72 -12.39 4.56
N GLY A 572 3.04 -11.28 5.25
CA GLY A 572 4.05 -10.30 4.87
C GLY A 572 4.98 -9.91 6.01
N THR A 573 5.34 -8.63 6.10
CA THR A 573 6.24 -8.10 7.15
C THR A 573 5.56 -7.93 8.50
N ASP A 574 4.28 -7.57 8.51
CA ASP A 574 3.53 -7.16 9.69
C ASP A 574 2.01 -7.10 9.37
N PHE A 575 1.18 -7.05 10.40
CA PHE A 575 -0.27 -7.02 10.24
C PHE A 575 -0.81 -5.72 9.62
N ARG A 576 -0.09 -4.59 9.72
CA ARG A 576 -0.52 -3.32 9.12
C ARG A 576 -0.44 -3.39 7.60
N GLN A 577 0.65 -3.91 7.04
CA GLN A 577 0.77 -4.14 5.59
C GLN A 577 -0.26 -5.18 5.13
N GLN A 578 -0.53 -6.23 5.93
CA GLN A 578 -1.57 -7.19 5.62
C GLN A 578 -2.95 -6.53 5.51
N LEU A 579 -3.35 -5.73 6.51
CA LEU A 579 -4.62 -4.99 6.54
C LEU A 579 -4.76 -4.02 5.37
N LEU A 580 -3.66 -3.36 4.99
CA LEU A 580 -3.62 -2.44 3.84
C LEU A 580 -3.66 -3.18 2.49
N SER A 581 -3.09 -4.38 2.40
CA SER A 581 -3.10 -5.18 1.16
C SER A 581 -4.52 -5.58 0.73
N TRP A 582 -5.42 -5.85 1.69
CA TRP A 582 -6.84 -6.12 1.43
C TRP A 582 -7.62 -4.89 0.92
N LEU A 583 -7.04 -3.69 0.97
CA LEU A 583 -7.55 -2.46 0.36
C LEU A 583 -6.80 -2.09 -0.94
N GLU A 584 -6.00 -3.00 -1.47
CA GLU A 584 -5.08 -2.79 -2.60
C GLU A 584 -4.05 -1.67 -2.32
N ILE A 585 -3.61 -1.51 -1.08
CA ILE A 585 -2.60 -0.52 -0.68
C ILE A 585 -1.27 -1.23 -0.36
N ASN A 586 -0.22 -0.87 -1.10
CA ASN A 586 1.17 -1.24 -0.83
C ASN A 586 1.97 0.02 -0.48
N MET A 587 2.35 0.16 0.80
CA MET A 587 3.09 1.32 1.30
C MET A 587 4.59 1.33 0.92
N ALA A 588 5.12 0.21 0.39
CA ALA A 588 6.55 0.05 0.07
C ALA A 588 6.91 0.39 -1.39
N ASN A 589 6.00 1.00 -2.16
CA ASN A 589 6.22 1.27 -3.58
C ASN A 589 7.04 2.57 -3.82
N GLU A 590 8.18 2.46 -4.51
CA GLU A 590 9.21 3.49 -4.69
C GLU A 590 8.71 4.83 -5.28
N TYR A 591 7.62 4.81 -6.03
CA TYR A 591 7.07 5.97 -6.74
C TYR A 591 5.94 6.69 -5.99
N SER A 592 5.69 6.36 -4.72
CA SER A 592 4.57 6.87 -3.90
C SER A 592 3.16 6.52 -4.42
N THR A 593 3.05 5.74 -5.50
CA THR A 593 1.80 5.18 -6.04
C THR A 593 1.38 3.95 -5.25
N VAL A 594 0.88 4.17 -4.03
CA VAL A 594 0.57 3.07 -3.10
C VAL A 594 -0.66 2.24 -3.49
N SER A 595 -1.51 2.72 -4.39
CA SER A 595 -2.65 1.94 -4.89
C SER A 595 -2.94 2.23 -6.37
N ARG A 596 -3.87 1.45 -6.95
CA ARG A 596 -4.36 1.58 -8.33
C ARG A 596 -5.44 2.66 -8.45
N ASP A 597 -6.28 2.75 -7.42
CA ASP A 597 -7.38 3.69 -7.27
C ASP A 597 -7.56 4.09 -5.79
N ASN A 598 -8.55 4.96 -5.55
CA ASN A 598 -8.97 5.42 -4.24
C ASN A 598 -10.38 4.92 -3.83
N GLN A 599 -10.88 3.86 -4.47
CA GLN A 599 -12.22 3.33 -4.22
C GLN A 599 -12.18 2.26 -3.13
N ILE A 600 -13.01 2.38 -2.10
CA ILE A 600 -13.16 1.29 -1.12
C ILE A 600 -13.70 0.06 -1.86
N PRO A 601 -13.06 -1.12 -1.74
CA PRO A 601 -13.56 -2.35 -2.34
C PRO A 601 -15.01 -2.65 -1.94
N ASP A 602 -15.77 -3.20 -2.88
CA ASP A 602 -17.06 -3.79 -2.54
C ASP A 602 -16.88 -4.98 -1.58
N LEU A 603 -17.98 -5.32 -0.90
CA LEU A 603 -17.95 -6.31 0.17
C LEU A 603 -17.53 -7.69 -0.33
N PHE A 604 -17.89 -8.07 -1.57
CA PHE A 604 -17.56 -9.37 -2.15
C PHE A 604 -16.08 -9.47 -2.52
N LYS A 605 -15.48 -8.41 -3.10
CA LYS A 605 -14.03 -8.33 -3.30
C LYS A 605 -13.27 -8.47 -1.98
N LEU A 606 -13.71 -7.75 -0.94
CA LEU A 606 -13.06 -7.78 0.36
C LEU A 606 -13.21 -9.15 1.05
N GLU A 607 -14.40 -9.76 1.02
CA GLU A 607 -14.62 -11.13 1.50
C GLU A 607 -13.76 -12.16 0.73
N THR A 608 -13.54 -11.96 -0.58
CA THR A 608 -12.67 -12.83 -1.40
C THR A 608 -11.19 -12.68 -0.99
N ALA A 609 -10.69 -11.45 -0.86
CA ALA A 609 -9.31 -11.18 -0.45
C ALA A 609 -8.99 -11.68 0.97
N LEU A 610 -10.00 -11.74 1.84
CA LEU A 610 -9.92 -12.37 3.17
C LEU A 610 -10.02 -13.90 3.09
N ALA A 611 -10.91 -14.44 2.25
CA ALA A 611 -11.05 -15.87 2.03
C ALA A 611 -9.78 -16.52 1.46
N ASP A 612 -8.96 -15.79 0.70
CA ASP A 612 -7.71 -16.31 0.14
C ASP A 612 -6.56 -16.48 1.15
N ASN A 613 -6.65 -15.86 2.34
CA ASN A 613 -5.56 -15.79 3.33
C ASN A 613 -5.15 -17.17 3.89
N SER A 614 -3.86 -17.48 3.84
CA SER A 614 -3.28 -18.77 4.29
C SER A 614 -3.50 -19.05 5.78
N GLY A 615 -3.54 -18.02 6.63
CA GLY A 615 -3.77 -18.12 8.07
C GLY A 615 -5.09 -18.77 8.47
N LEU A 616 -6.10 -18.71 7.59
CA LEU A 616 -7.40 -19.36 7.78
C LEU A 616 -7.40 -20.84 7.35
N GLY A 617 -6.37 -21.29 6.62
CA GLY A 617 -6.26 -22.63 6.04
C GLY A 617 -6.37 -23.78 7.06
N PRO A 618 -5.58 -23.81 8.15
CA PRO A 618 -5.66 -24.86 9.17
C PRO A 618 -7.06 -24.98 9.79
N LEU A 619 -7.67 -23.83 10.10
CA LEU A 619 -8.99 -23.73 10.71
C LEU A 619 -10.10 -24.19 9.75
N LEU A 620 -10.01 -23.84 8.47
CA LEU A 620 -10.98 -24.26 7.43
C LEU A 620 -10.83 -25.75 7.08
N ASN A 621 -9.60 -26.25 6.95
CA ASN A 621 -9.32 -27.66 6.69
C ASN A 621 -9.83 -28.57 7.83
N ASN A 622 -9.70 -28.12 9.08
CA ASN A 622 -10.18 -28.86 10.26
C ASN A 622 -11.69 -28.70 10.55
N GLN A 623 -12.42 -27.86 9.80
CA GLN A 623 -13.85 -27.59 9.99
C GLN A 623 -14.59 -27.65 8.64
N SER A 624 -14.89 -28.87 8.18
CA SER A 624 -15.48 -29.14 6.86
C SER A 624 -16.90 -28.59 6.69
N ASP A 625 -17.62 -28.29 7.77
CA ASP A 625 -18.93 -27.65 7.78
C ASP A 625 -18.86 -26.11 7.58
N LYS A 626 -17.68 -25.50 7.75
CA LYS A 626 -17.49 -24.04 7.85
C LYS A 626 -16.69 -23.45 6.70
N ASN A 627 -16.95 -22.18 6.46
CA ASN A 627 -16.37 -21.35 5.40
C ASN A 627 -16.17 -19.91 5.91
N ILE A 628 -15.66 -19.02 5.05
CA ILE A 628 -15.35 -17.62 5.42
C ILE A 628 -16.51 -16.88 6.12
N SER A 629 -17.77 -17.10 5.71
CA SER A 629 -18.93 -16.43 6.34
C SER A 629 -19.11 -16.80 7.82
N HIS A 630 -18.75 -18.03 8.21
CA HIS A 630 -18.76 -18.46 9.60
C HIS A 630 -17.61 -17.81 10.41
N ILE A 631 -16.43 -17.66 9.78
CA ILE A 631 -15.26 -17.01 10.39
C ILE A 631 -15.58 -15.54 10.67
N ILE A 632 -16.03 -14.79 9.65
CA ILE A 632 -16.39 -13.37 9.81
C ILE A 632 -17.51 -13.22 10.85
N LYS A 633 -18.52 -14.11 10.87
CA LYS A 633 -19.61 -14.05 11.87
C LYS A 633 -19.10 -14.22 13.30
N ALA A 634 -18.16 -15.15 13.52
CA ALA A 634 -17.57 -15.37 14.84
C ALA A 634 -16.62 -14.24 15.24
N ALA A 635 -15.76 -13.80 14.32
CA ALA A 635 -14.79 -12.72 14.51
C ALA A 635 -15.47 -11.35 14.77
N ALA A 636 -16.59 -11.04 14.09
CA ALA A 636 -17.40 -9.87 14.41
C ALA A 636 -18.01 -9.95 15.82
N GLY A 637 -18.18 -11.16 16.36
CA GLY A 637 -18.55 -11.40 17.75
C GLY A 637 -17.49 -10.97 18.77
N LEU A 638 -16.21 -10.86 18.37
CA LEU A 638 -15.12 -10.35 19.21
C LEU A 638 -15.23 -8.82 19.38
N ILE A 639 -15.56 -8.08 18.30
CA ILE A 639 -15.75 -6.61 18.34
C ILE A 639 -16.77 -6.22 19.41
N ARG A 640 -17.90 -6.95 19.48
CA ARG A 640 -18.98 -6.72 20.46
C ARG A 640 -18.51 -6.87 21.91
N ASN A 641 -17.42 -7.62 22.14
CA ASN A 641 -16.88 -7.87 23.47
C ASN A 641 -15.72 -6.89 23.83
N SER A 642 -15.28 -6.04 22.91
CA SER A 642 -14.21 -5.05 23.12
C SER A 642 -14.72 -3.80 23.83
N GLU A 643 -14.07 -3.41 24.94
CA GLU A 643 -14.47 -2.25 25.73
C GLU A 643 -14.20 -0.92 25.03
N SER A 644 -13.15 -0.84 24.19
CA SER A 644 -12.80 0.37 23.44
C SER A 644 -13.60 0.56 22.16
N ASP A 645 -14.18 -0.52 21.62
CA ASP A 645 -15.10 -0.46 20.46
C ASP A 645 -16.56 -0.18 20.87
N ALA A 646 -16.95 -0.50 22.11
CA ALA A 646 -18.32 -0.37 22.60
C ALA A 646 -19.02 0.99 22.35
N PRO A 647 -18.36 2.17 22.44
CA PRO A 647 -19.00 3.46 22.14
C PRO A 647 -19.48 3.61 20.68
N LEU A 648 -18.90 2.85 19.75
CA LEU A 648 -19.25 2.89 18.33
C LEU A 648 -20.47 2.01 18.00
N TYR A 649 -20.90 1.15 18.93
CA TYR A 649 -22.04 0.24 18.78
C TYR A 649 -23.11 0.41 19.88
N PRO A 650 -23.69 1.61 20.07
CA PRO A 650 -24.64 1.86 21.14
C PRO A 650 -25.96 1.09 20.97
N GLY A 651 -26.43 0.48 22.06
CA GLY A 651 -27.80 -0.01 22.24
C GLY A 651 -28.19 -1.20 21.34
N THR A 652 -28.72 -0.91 20.15
CA THR A 652 -29.29 -1.91 19.22
C THR A 652 -28.32 -2.33 18.11
N SER A 653 -27.14 -1.72 18.04
CA SER A 653 -26.15 -1.98 17.00
C SER A 653 -25.33 -3.23 17.35
N THR A 654 -25.55 -4.35 16.66
CA THR A 654 -24.72 -5.56 16.83
C THR A 654 -23.74 -5.70 15.67
N PRO A 655 -22.41 -5.70 15.91
CA PRO A 655 -21.41 -5.96 14.87
C PRO A 655 -21.66 -7.29 14.16
N GLY A 656 -21.52 -7.32 12.83
CA GLY A 656 -21.73 -8.51 12.02
C GLY A 656 -23.18 -9.00 11.98
N SER A 657 -24.16 -8.19 12.39
CA SER A 657 -25.59 -8.52 12.31
C SER A 657 -26.08 -8.76 10.88
N TRP A 658 -25.50 -8.06 9.90
CA TRP A 658 -25.77 -8.23 8.47
C TRP A 658 -25.24 -9.55 7.89
N ILE A 659 -24.22 -10.16 8.51
CA ILE A 659 -23.63 -11.41 8.03
C ILE A 659 -24.63 -12.54 8.23
N THR A 660 -24.99 -13.24 7.15
CA THR A 660 -25.75 -14.49 7.21
C THR A 660 -24.81 -15.63 6.83
N PRO A 661 -24.40 -16.50 7.78
CA PRO A 661 -23.59 -17.67 7.44
C PRO A 661 -24.35 -18.57 6.47
N TYR A 662 -23.68 -18.99 5.40
CA TYR A 662 -24.20 -19.98 4.45
C TYR A 662 -23.49 -21.32 4.70
N PRO A 663 -24.19 -22.47 4.60
CA PRO A 663 -23.58 -23.78 4.84
C PRO A 663 -22.43 -24.03 3.85
N ASN A 664 -21.38 -24.74 4.27
CA ASN A 664 -20.44 -25.28 3.30
C ASN A 664 -21.11 -26.44 2.56
N SER A 665 -21.58 -26.18 1.33
CA SER A 665 -22.42 -27.11 0.58
C SER A 665 -22.01 -27.13 -0.90
N PRO A 666 -21.97 -28.30 -1.56
CA PRO A 666 -21.80 -28.38 -3.00
C PRO A 666 -23.02 -27.84 -3.78
N ILE A 667 -24.16 -27.61 -3.10
CA ILE A 667 -25.38 -27.07 -3.69
C ILE A 667 -25.61 -25.64 -3.21
N SER A 668 -25.63 -24.70 -4.15
CA SER A 668 -25.96 -23.28 -3.92
C SER A 668 -27.34 -23.10 -3.28
N ALA A 669 -27.52 -22.01 -2.52
CA ALA A 669 -28.76 -21.74 -1.79
C ALA A 669 -30.00 -21.56 -2.67
N VAL A 670 -29.85 -21.30 -3.98
CA VAL A 670 -30.97 -21.33 -4.95
C VAL A 670 -31.30 -22.76 -5.37
N CYS A 671 -30.30 -23.58 -5.73
CA CYS A 671 -30.52 -24.96 -6.16
C CYS A 671 -31.11 -25.87 -5.09
N GLN A 672 -30.93 -25.56 -3.80
CA GLN A 672 -31.55 -26.29 -2.68
C GLN A 672 -33.10 -26.34 -2.71
N ARG A 673 -33.76 -25.66 -3.66
CA ARG A 673 -35.22 -25.69 -3.89
C ARG A 673 -35.63 -26.33 -5.22
N GLU A 674 -34.70 -26.56 -6.12
CA GLU A 674 -34.94 -27.00 -7.51
C GLU A 674 -34.30 -28.37 -7.82
N VAL A 675 -33.22 -28.71 -7.11
CA VAL A 675 -32.51 -30.00 -7.17
C VAL A 675 -32.99 -30.89 -6.03
N LEU A 676 -33.21 -32.18 -6.33
CA LEU A 676 -33.58 -33.18 -5.33
C LEU A 676 -32.34 -33.74 -4.63
N SER A 677 -32.43 -34.06 -3.33
CA SER A 677 -31.29 -34.54 -2.52
C SER A 677 -30.71 -35.89 -2.99
N ASP A 678 -31.50 -36.67 -3.73
CA ASP A 678 -31.16 -37.97 -4.32
C ASP A 678 -30.83 -37.88 -5.83
N GLN A 679 -30.75 -36.67 -6.40
CA GLN A 679 -30.38 -36.44 -7.79
C GLN A 679 -28.85 -36.33 -7.97
N VAL A 680 -28.32 -36.89 -9.06
CA VAL A 680 -26.89 -36.79 -9.37
C VAL A 680 -26.53 -35.38 -9.82
N ILE A 681 -25.63 -34.74 -9.06
CA ILE A 681 -25.11 -33.38 -9.28
C ILE A 681 -23.60 -33.38 -9.57
N GLY A 682 -23.09 -32.21 -9.97
CA GLY A 682 -21.70 -32.02 -10.34
C GLY A 682 -21.33 -32.73 -11.65
N LEU A 683 -22.31 -33.11 -12.48
CA LEU A 683 -22.05 -33.83 -13.74
C LEU A 683 -21.21 -32.96 -14.68
N ALA A 684 -20.04 -33.46 -15.04
CA ALA A 684 -18.97 -32.75 -15.74
C ALA A 684 -18.41 -33.58 -16.89
N ILE A 685 -17.95 -32.91 -17.94
CA ILE A 685 -17.05 -33.51 -18.93
C ILE A 685 -15.64 -33.39 -18.35
N LEU A 686 -14.92 -34.52 -18.24
CA LEU A 686 -13.57 -34.61 -17.66
C LEU A 686 -12.53 -35.08 -18.68
N GLY A 687 -12.91 -35.17 -19.94
CA GLY A 687 -12.04 -35.51 -21.08
C GLY A 687 -12.88 -35.74 -22.31
N GLN A 688 -12.34 -35.44 -23.49
CA GLN A 688 -12.96 -35.82 -24.76
C GLN A 688 -11.91 -35.97 -25.86
N GLY A 689 -12.24 -36.71 -26.90
CA GLY A 689 -11.35 -36.83 -28.04
C GLY A 689 -11.94 -37.67 -29.17
N LYS A 690 -11.05 -38.05 -30.07
CA LYS A 690 -11.34 -38.86 -31.26
C LYS A 690 -10.72 -40.26 -31.12
N GLU A 691 -11.41 -41.25 -31.66
CA GLU A 691 -10.94 -42.64 -31.83
C GLU A 691 -10.27 -42.84 -33.20
N GLN A 692 -9.66 -44.02 -33.41
CA GLN A 692 -8.96 -44.35 -34.66
C GLN A 692 -9.89 -44.44 -35.89
N ASP A 693 -11.21 -44.60 -35.67
CA ASP A 693 -12.24 -44.78 -36.71
C ASP A 693 -13.03 -43.50 -37.06
N ASP A 694 -12.56 -42.32 -36.60
CA ASP A 694 -13.26 -41.02 -36.68
C ASP A 694 -14.55 -40.91 -35.85
N SER A 695 -14.87 -41.92 -35.03
CA SER A 695 -15.80 -41.74 -33.92
C SER A 695 -15.15 -40.95 -32.78
N HIS A 696 -15.97 -40.50 -31.83
CA HIS A 696 -15.55 -39.72 -30.67
C HIS A 696 -15.81 -40.44 -29.35
N TRP A 697 -15.03 -40.05 -28.35
CA TRP A 697 -15.22 -40.46 -26.97
C TRP A 697 -15.34 -39.24 -26.05
N VAL A 698 -16.03 -39.41 -24.93
CA VAL A 698 -16.20 -38.41 -23.87
C VAL A 698 -16.14 -39.10 -22.51
N THR A 699 -15.38 -38.55 -21.60
CA THR A 699 -15.34 -39.00 -20.20
C THR A 699 -16.19 -38.08 -19.36
N LEU A 700 -17.13 -38.68 -18.63
CA LEU A 700 -18.02 -38.02 -17.70
C LEU A 700 -17.54 -38.27 -16.28
N GLY A 701 -17.79 -37.34 -15.37
CA GLY A 701 -17.74 -37.58 -13.94
C GLY A 701 -18.74 -36.74 -13.15
N TRP A 702 -19.01 -37.11 -11.91
CA TRP A 702 -20.02 -36.48 -11.06
C TRP A 702 -19.61 -36.54 -9.57
N GLN A 703 -20.36 -35.90 -8.69
CA GLN A 703 -20.14 -36.03 -7.25
C GLN A 703 -20.71 -37.37 -6.74
N PRO A 704 -20.03 -38.05 -5.79
CA PRO A 704 -20.57 -39.26 -5.17
C PRO A 704 -21.84 -38.92 -4.37
N GLN A 705 -22.87 -39.76 -4.49
CA GLN A 705 -24.07 -39.66 -3.68
C GLN A 705 -23.94 -40.55 -2.43
N GLU A 706 -24.42 -40.08 -1.28
CA GLU A 706 -24.43 -40.85 -0.05
C GLU A 706 -25.29 -42.12 -0.20
N GLY A 707 -24.73 -43.28 0.12
CA GLY A 707 -25.40 -44.58 0.02
C GLY A 707 -25.42 -45.23 -1.37
N ALA A 708 -25.09 -44.51 -2.46
CA ALA A 708 -25.12 -45.07 -3.81
C ALA A 708 -23.86 -45.91 -4.13
N SER A 709 -24.02 -47.23 -4.29
CA SER A 709 -22.90 -48.14 -4.61
C SER A 709 -22.63 -48.27 -6.12
N GLN A 710 -23.63 -47.96 -6.94
CA GLN A 710 -23.58 -48.06 -8.40
C GLN A 710 -24.37 -46.93 -9.05
N TYR A 711 -23.95 -46.53 -10.25
CA TYR A 711 -24.60 -45.53 -11.09
C TYR A 711 -24.99 -46.15 -12.43
N ARG A 712 -26.19 -45.84 -12.92
CA ARG A 712 -26.61 -46.06 -14.33
C ARG A 712 -26.36 -44.79 -15.13
N ILE A 713 -25.93 -44.95 -16.38
CA ILE A 713 -25.70 -43.85 -17.32
C ILE A 713 -26.49 -44.14 -18.59
N GLY A 714 -27.22 -43.16 -19.10
CA GLY A 714 -27.97 -43.25 -20.36
C GLY A 714 -27.57 -42.12 -21.30
N TRP A 715 -27.51 -42.40 -22.60
CA TRP A 715 -27.31 -41.38 -23.62
C TRP A 715 -28.08 -41.69 -24.91
N GLY A 716 -28.39 -40.63 -25.66
CA GLY A 716 -29.12 -40.71 -26.93
C GLY A 716 -29.12 -39.38 -27.66
N ARG A 717 -29.50 -39.40 -28.94
CA ARG A 717 -29.69 -38.22 -29.80
C ARG A 717 -31.10 -37.66 -29.63
N THR A 718 -32.10 -38.51 -29.35
CA THR A 718 -33.41 -38.08 -28.88
C THR A 718 -33.41 -37.82 -27.37
N PRO A 719 -33.99 -36.71 -26.88
CA PRO A 719 -34.19 -36.47 -25.45
C PRO A 719 -35.01 -37.56 -24.76
N PHE A 720 -34.73 -37.82 -23.49
CA PHE A 720 -35.42 -38.79 -22.65
C PHE A 720 -35.53 -38.32 -21.20
N GLU A 721 -36.58 -38.77 -20.52
CA GLU A 721 -36.86 -38.43 -19.10
C GLU A 721 -36.62 -39.61 -18.15
N HIS A 722 -36.65 -40.83 -18.67
CA HIS A 722 -36.37 -42.07 -17.93
C HIS A 722 -35.13 -42.75 -18.51
N ILE A 723 -34.22 -43.25 -17.66
CA ILE A 723 -32.90 -43.71 -18.10
C ILE A 723 -32.97 -45.02 -18.90
N GLU A 724 -33.99 -45.85 -18.64
CA GLU A 724 -34.36 -47.03 -19.42
C GLU A 724 -34.81 -46.74 -20.87
N HIS A 725 -35.18 -45.50 -21.19
CA HIS A 725 -35.56 -45.08 -22.54
C HIS A 725 -34.41 -44.47 -23.36
N ALA A 726 -33.20 -44.38 -22.79
CA ALA A 726 -32.03 -43.90 -23.53
C ALA A 726 -31.62 -44.86 -24.66
N GLU A 727 -31.20 -44.33 -25.81
CA GLU A 727 -30.77 -45.12 -26.98
C GLU A 727 -29.63 -46.09 -26.64
N GLN A 728 -28.77 -45.72 -25.70
CA GLN A 728 -27.66 -46.51 -25.17
C GLN A 728 -27.59 -46.35 -23.64
N GLN A 729 -27.16 -47.39 -22.93
CA GLN A 729 -27.05 -47.42 -21.47
C GLN A 729 -25.79 -48.15 -21.01
N ALA A 730 -25.24 -47.72 -19.87
CA ALA A 730 -24.09 -48.30 -19.19
C ALA A 730 -24.28 -48.25 -17.66
N SER A 731 -23.33 -48.80 -16.90
CA SER A 731 -23.27 -48.67 -15.45
C SER A 731 -21.82 -48.61 -14.95
N SER A 732 -21.60 -47.94 -13.82
CA SER A 732 -20.28 -47.81 -13.18
C SER A 732 -20.41 -47.88 -11.65
N GLN A 733 -19.41 -48.44 -10.99
CA GLN A 733 -19.23 -48.34 -9.53
C GLN A 733 -18.36 -47.13 -9.14
N GLN A 734 -17.78 -46.43 -10.13
CA GLN A 734 -17.01 -45.21 -9.95
C GLN A 734 -17.85 -44.00 -10.37
N THR A 735 -17.54 -42.82 -9.83
CA THR A 735 -18.13 -41.53 -10.23
C THR A 735 -17.54 -40.96 -11.52
N ARG A 736 -17.03 -41.82 -12.40
CA ARG A 736 -16.41 -41.50 -13.68
C ARG A 736 -16.67 -42.64 -14.68
N ILE A 737 -16.86 -42.32 -15.96
CA ILE A 737 -16.99 -43.31 -17.05
C ILE A 737 -16.62 -42.69 -18.42
N THR A 738 -16.03 -43.47 -19.32
CA THR A 738 -15.86 -43.11 -20.74
C THR A 738 -17.05 -43.64 -21.56
N LEU A 739 -17.65 -42.80 -22.39
CA LEU A 739 -18.52 -43.20 -23.49
C LEU A 739 -17.72 -43.09 -24.81
N SER A 740 -17.72 -44.13 -25.64
CA SER A 740 -17.04 -44.16 -26.95
C SER A 740 -18.02 -44.48 -28.10
N GLY A 741 -17.58 -44.32 -29.35
CA GLY A 741 -18.39 -44.62 -30.53
C GLY A 741 -19.41 -43.52 -30.88
N LEU A 742 -19.23 -42.30 -30.36
CA LEU A 742 -20.12 -41.17 -30.63
C LEU A 742 -19.85 -40.59 -32.02
N ALA A 743 -20.91 -40.32 -32.80
CA ALA A 743 -20.79 -39.81 -34.15
C ALA A 743 -20.33 -38.34 -34.14
N ARG A 744 -19.34 -37.98 -34.96
CA ARG A 744 -18.75 -36.64 -34.99
C ARG A 744 -19.78 -35.54 -35.29
N TYR A 745 -19.72 -34.46 -34.51
CA TYR A 745 -20.63 -33.30 -34.55
C TYR A 745 -22.13 -33.64 -34.38
N GLN A 746 -22.46 -34.83 -33.87
CA GLN A 746 -23.80 -35.18 -33.44
C GLN A 746 -24.04 -34.70 -32.00
N ASP A 747 -25.21 -34.10 -31.78
CA ASP A 747 -25.70 -33.70 -30.46
C ASP A 747 -26.29 -34.93 -29.73
N TYR A 748 -25.97 -35.05 -28.44
CA TYR A 748 -26.45 -36.09 -27.53
C TYR A 748 -27.00 -35.45 -26.25
N GLN A 749 -28.09 -36.03 -25.71
CA GLN A 749 -28.47 -35.88 -24.31
C GLN A 749 -27.88 -37.03 -23.50
N ILE A 750 -27.30 -36.69 -22.35
CA ILE A 750 -26.64 -37.60 -21.41
C ILE A 750 -27.28 -37.40 -20.04
N ARG A 751 -27.56 -38.49 -19.31
CA ARG A 751 -28.03 -38.45 -17.92
C ARG A 751 -27.42 -39.58 -17.09
N VAL A 752 -27.28 -39.33 -15.78
CA VAL A 752 -26.73 -40.27 -14.79
C VAL A 752 -27.74 -40.45 -13.65
N MET A 753 -27.80 -41.62 -13.04
CA MET A 753 -28.72 -41.94 -11.94
C MET A 753 -28.04 -42.88 -10.95
N GLY A 754 -27.99 -42.53 -9.67
CA GLY A 754 -27.50 -43.43 -8.61
C GLY A 754 -28.47 -44.58 -8.32
N GLU A 755 -27.98 -45.59 -7.61
CA GLU A 755 -28.77 -46.69 -7.10
C GLU A 755 -29.91 -46.19 -6.19
N GLY A 756 -31.16 -46.32 -6.67
CA GLY A 756 -32.36 -45.88 -5.94
C GLY A 756 -32.65 -44.37 -5.95
N GLY A 757 -31.78 -43.55 -6.54
CA GLY A 757 -31.93 -42.10 -6.63
C GLY A 757 -32.56 -41.61 -7.95
N THR A 758 -32.88 -40.32 -8.01
CA THR A 758 -33.49 -39.67 -9.18
C THR A 758 -32.46 -39.36 -10.27
N ILE A 759 -32.92 -39.49 -11.53
CA ILE A 759 -32.13 -39.20 -12.73
C ILE A 759 -31.67 -37.73 -12.79
N SER A 760 -30.42 -37.50 -13.21
CA SER A 760 -29.83 -36.16 -13.33
C SER A 760 -30.59 -35.24 -14.28
N ALA A 761 -30.31 -33.95 -14.16
CA ALA A 761 -30.53 -33.00 -15.24
C ALA A 761 -29.87 -33.47 -16.55
N PRO A 762 -30.39 -33.03 -17.72
CA PRO A 762 -29.86 -33.44 -19.01
C PRO A 762 -28.58 -32.68 -19.35
N LEU A 763 -27.43 -33.38 -19.39
CA LEU A 763 -26.22 -32.83 -19.99
C LEU A 763 -26.38 -32.90 -21.51
N HIS A 764 -26.31 -31.74 -22.17
CA HIS A 764 -26.28 -31.66 -23.63
C HIS A 764 -24.83 -31.60 -24.10
N TYR A 765 -24.41 -32.59 -24.88
CA TYR A 765 -23.03 -32.72 -25.36
C TYR A 765 -23.01 -32.93 -26.88
N ARG A 766 -22.17 -32.17 -27.60
CA ARG A 766 -21.95 -32.36 -29.03
C ARG A 766 -20.59 -32.98 -29.27
N ALA A 767 -20.59 -34.19 -29.82
CA ALA A 767 -19.38 -35.01 -29.94
C ALA A 767 -18.30 -34.34 -30.81
N GLY A 768 -17.14 -34.05 -30.22
CA GLY A 768 -16.03 -33.39 -30.91
C GLY A 768 -16.19 -31.88 -31.12
N GLN A 769 -17.18 -31.24 -30.47
CA GLN A 769 -17.18 -29.80 -30.30
C GLN A 769 -16.44 -29.43 -29.00
N LEU A 770 -15.38 -28.63 -29.13
CA LEU A 770 -14.81 -27.93 -27.99
C LEU A 770 -15.79 -26.83 -27.56
N HIS A 771 -16.28 -26.89 -26.31
CA HIS A 771 -16.95 -25.75 -25.71
C HIS A 771 -15.88 -24.79 -25.16
N VAL A 772 -16.06 -23.49 -25.38
CA VAL A 772 -15.11 -22.44 -25.01
C VAL A 772 -15.90 -21.34 -24.32
N ALA A 773 -15.50 -20.95 -23.11
CA ALA A 773 -16.24 -19.99 -22.32
C ALA A 773 -16.22 -18.58 -22.94
N ASP A 774 -17.30 -17.82 -22.74
CA ASP A 774 -17.37 -16.41 -23.11
C ASP A 774 -16.48 -15.57 -22.19
N THR A 775 -15.46 -14.95 -22.77
CA THR A 775 -14.43 -14.21 -22.06
C THR A 775 -14.72 -12.72 -21.86
N ARG A 776 -15.86 -12.17 -22.35
CA ARG A 776 -16.16 -10.72 -22.43
C ARG A 776 -15.27 -9.91 -23.41
N ILE A 777 -14.86 -10.46 -24.55
CA ILE A 777 -14.10 -9.70 -25.57
C ILE A 777 -15.06 -8.80 -26.38
N THR A 778 -15.47 -7.67 -25.79
CA THR A 778 -16.53 -6.80 -26.31
C THR A 778 -16.27 -6.13 -27.66
N HIS A 779 -15.05 -6.22 -28.23
CA HIS A 779 -14.63 -5.52 -29.45
C HIS A 779 -13.49 -6.28 -30.19
N SER A 780 -13.74 -7.47 -30.74
CA SER A 780 -12.83 -8.09 -31.73
C SER A 780 -13.48 -9.13 -32.66
N MET A 781 -14.45 -9.91 -32.16
CA MET A 781 -15.10 -10.96 -32.96
C MET A 781 -16.45 -10.46 -33.47
N GLY A 782 -16.71 -10.65 -34.76
CA GLY A 782 -18.01 -10.35 -35.35
C GLY A 782 -19.10 -11.28 -34.81
N ASP A 783 -20.33 -10.77 -34.77
CA ASP A 783 -21.55 -11.43 -34.29
C ASP A 783 -21.67 -11.72 -32.77
N ASP A 784 -20.74 -11.24 -31.93
CA ASP A 784 -20.94 -11.21 -30.47
C ASP A 784 -21.84 -10.03 -30.03
N ASP A 785 -22.96 -10.32 -29.37
CA ASP A 785 -23.75 -9.30 -28.67
C ASP A 785 -23.24 -9.10 -27.25
N GLY A 786 -22.45 -8.02 -27.06
CA GLY A 786 -21.78 -7.58 -25.83
C GLY A 786 -22.68 -7.21 -24.63
N LYS A 787 -23.72 -8.00 -24.42
CA LYS A 787 -24.62 -8.10 -23.27
C LYS A 787 -24.64 -9.51 -22.67
N ARG A 788 -24.08 -10.52 -23.35
CA ARG A 788 -24.09 -11.94 -22.89
C ARG A 788 -22.87 -12.37 -22.10
N GLY A 789 -21.79 -11.59 -22.17
CA GLY A 789 -20.56 -11.85 -21.43
C GLY A 789 -20.75 -11.83 -19.92
N ARG A 790 -21.03 -13.02 -19.35
CA ARG A 790 -20.95 -13.33 -17.92
C ARG A 790 -21.87 -12.44 -17.05
N ASP A 791 -23.19 -12.49 -17.26
CA ASP A 791 -24.19 -11.77 -16.46
C ASP A 791 -24.72 -12.58 -15.25
N LEU A 792 -25.19 -11.93 -14.18
CA LEU A 792 -25.63 -12.65 -12.96
C LEU A 792 -27.03 -13.26 -13.10
N ASP A 793 -27.12 -14.44 -13.72
CA ASP A 793 -28.30 -15.30 -13.67
C ASP A 793 -28.35 -16.09 -12.36
N ASN A 794 -29.29 -15.70 -11.50
CA ASN A 794 -29.51 -16.28 -10.18
C ASN A 794 -30.40 -17.54 -10.19
N ARG A 795 -30.80 -18.08 -11.36
CA ARG A 795 -31.52 -19.37 -11.45
C ARG A 795 -30.59 -20.54 -11.11
N CYS A 796 -31.14 -21.71 -10.76
CA CYS A 796 -30.34 -22.91 -10.59
C CYS A 796 -29.87 -23.51 -11.94
N ASP A 797 -28.60 -23.92 -12.02
CA ASP A 797 -28.17 -24.99 -12.92
C ASP A 797 -28.20 -26.33 -12.16
N PRO A 798 -29.15 -27.24 -12.48
CA PRO A 798 -29.26 -28.53 -11.82
C PRO A 798 -28.20 -29.57 -12.28
N LEU A 799 -27.30 -29.24 -13.22
CA LEU A 799 -26.14 -30.10 -13.54
C LEU A 799 -24.98 -29.90 -12.55
N SER A 800 -24.65 -28.65 -12.24
CA SER A 800 -23.62 -28.29 -11.24
C SER A 800 -24.14 -28.29 -9.80
N GLY A 801 -25.42 -27.97 -9.59
CA GLY A 801 -25.97 -27.61 -8.27
C GLY A 801 -25.69 -26.15 -7.89
N GLN A 802 -25.18 -25.33 -8.82
CA GLN A 802 -24.81 -23.93 -8.60
C GLN A 802 -25.79 -22.99 -9.33
N ALA A 803 -25.73 -21.68 -9.06
CA ALA A 803 -26.47 -20.75 -9.91
C ALA A 803 -25.93 -20.80 -11.35
N VAL A 804 -26.80 -20.66 -12.37
CA VAL A 804 -26.45 -20.76 -13.80
C VAL A 804 -25.20 -19.94 -14.14
N ASN A 805 -25.10 -18.75 -13.56
CA ASN A 805 -23.96 -17.87 -13.66
C ASN A 805 -23.43 -17.52 -12.25
N SER A 806 -23.01 -18.55 -11.51
CA SER A 806 -22.41 -18.41 -10.18
C SER A 806 -20.97 -17.88 -10.23
N ASN A 807 -20.56 -17.24 -9.13
CA ASN A 807 -19.15 -16.97 -8.82
C ASN A 807 -18.56 -18.01 -7.85
N GLN A 808 -19.39 -18.90 -7.28
CA GLN A 808 -19.00 -19.84 -6.22
C GLN A 808 -18.17 -21.04 -6.72
N ASP A 809 -18.16 -21.30 -8.03
CA ASP A 809 -17.59 -22.52 -8.64
C ASP A 809 -16.55 -22.29 -9.75
N GLY A 810 -16.39 -21.06 -10.26
CA GLY A 810 -15.38 -20.81 -11.29
C GLY A 810 -15.42 -19.48 -12.05
N VAL A 811 -16.39 -18.59 -11.78
CA VAL A 811 -16.62 -17.36 -12.57
C VAL A 811 -17.03 -17.67 -14.02
N LEU A 812 -18.33 -17.95 -14.14
CA LEU A 812 -19.18 -17.51 -15.26
C LEU A 812 -18.79 -18.08 -16.65
N GLY A 813 -19.49 -19.10 -17.12
CA GLY A 813 -19.31 -19.68 -18.47
C GLY A 813 -18.18 -20.71 -18.59
N ALA A 814 -17.20 -20.68 -17.69
CA ALA A 814 -16.30 -21.81 -17.40
C ALA A 814 -16.66 -22.39 -16.03
N ARG A 815 -16.61 -23.72 -15.89
CA ARG A 815 -16.88 -24.41 -14.62
C ARG A 815 -15.66 -25.24 -14.22
N TYR A 816 -14.92 -24.76 -13.23
CA TYR A 816 -13.62 -25.33 -12.89
C TYR A 816 -13.68 -26.28 -11.69
N ILE A 817 -12.88 -27.35 -11.75
CA ILE A 817 -12.76 -28.34 -10.66
C ILE A 817 -11.28 -28.50 -10.31
N LYS A 818 -10.91 -28.14 -9.08
CA LYS A 818 -9.58 -28.32 -8.50
C LYS A 818 -9.33 -29.80 -8.23
N LEU A 819 -8.24 -30.34 -8.76
CA LEU A 819 -7.88 -31.76 -8.68
C LEU A 819 -6.63 -32.01 -7.84
N ASP A 820 -6.59 -33.15 -7.15
CA ASP A 820 -5.38 -33.66 -6.49
C ASP A 820 -4.34 -34.23 -7.49
N SER A 821 -3.22 -34.72 -6.97
CA SER A 821 -2.15 -35.32 -7.78
C SER A 821 -2.52 -36.62 -8.49
N GLN A 822 -3.67 -37.23 -8.16
CA GLN A 822 -4.22 -38.44 -8.78
C GLN A 822 -5.39 -38.11 -9.73
N GLY A 823 -5.73 -36.83 -9.90
CA GLY A 823 -6.81 -36.38 -10.78
C GLY A 823 -8.21 -36.54 -10.18
N GLN A 824 -8.34 -36.62 -8.85
CA GLN A 824 -9.62 -36.64 -8.14
C GLN A 824 -10.03 -35.23 -7.69
N PRO A 825 -11.32 -34.86 -7.73
CA PRO A 825 -11.79 -33.58 -7.21
C PRO A 825 -11.47 -33.43 -5.71
N LEU A 826 -10.89 -32.29 -5.32
CA LEU A 826 -10.70 -31.96 -3.91
C LEU A 826 -12.06 -31.86 -3.18
N PRO A 827 -12.19 -32.35 -1.92
CA PRO A 827 -13.41 -32.20 -1.12
C PRO A 827 -13.79 -30.74 -0.80
N ARG A 828 -12.84 -29.82 -0.90
CA ARG A 828 -12.99 -28.38 -0.60
C ARG A 828 -12.62 -27.55 -1.83
N GLN A 829 -13.59 -27.36 -2.72
CA GLN A 829 -13.43 -26.54 -3.93
C GLN A 829 -13.40 -25.03 -3.62
N ASP A 830 -13.91 -24.63 -2.46
CA ASP A 830 -14.03 -23.24 -1.99
C ASP A 830 -12.72 -22.63 -1.49
N LEU A 831 -11.72 -23.45 -1.13
CA LEU A 831 -10.45 -22.99 -0.53
C LEU A 831 -9.45 -22.50 -1.58
N SER A 832 -8.61 -21.55 -1.17
CA SER A 832 -7.53 -21.01 -2.02
C SER A 832 -6.37 -21.99 -2.14
N TYR A 833 -5.55 -21.84 -3.18
CA TYR A 833 -4.33 -22.64 -3.35
C TYR A 833 -3.35 -22.49 -2.16
N LYS A 834 -3.36 -21.34 -1.47
CA LYS A 834 -2.55 -21.12 -0.26
C LYS A 834 -3.03 -21.96 0.94
N GLN A 835 -4.31 -22.30 0.98
CA GLN A 835 -4.95 -23.04 2.08
C GLN A 835 -5.02 -24.55 1.81
N LEU A 836 -5.22 -24.92 0.55
CA LEU A 836 -5.24 -26.30 0.09
C LEU A 836 -4.73 -26.37 -1.37
N PRO A 837 -3.43 -26.66 -1.59
CA PRO A 837 -2.86 -26.79 -2.92
C PRO A 837 -3.51 -27.89 -3.75
N PHE A 838 -3.66 -27.64 -5.06
CA PHE A 838 -4.17 -28.57 -6.06
C PHE A 838 -3.19 -28.71 -7.22
N ALA A 839 -3.18 -29.85 -7.89
CA ALA A 839 -2.20 -30.17 -8.93
C ALA A 839 -2.68 -29.81 -10.35
N CYS A 840 -4.00 -29.83 -10.59
CA CYS A 840 -4.61 -29.44 -11.85
C CYS A 840 -5.96 -28.77 -11.65
N VAL A 841 -6.45 -28.15 -12.73
CA VAL A 841 -7.82 -27.67 -12.86
C VAL A 841 -8.48 -28.34 -14.06
N ALA A 842 -9.57 -29.08 -13.86
CA ALA A 842 -10.42 -29.52 -14.96
C ALA A 842 -11.44 -28.43 -15.32
N ASP A 843 -11.60 -28.15 -16.61
CA ASP A 843 -12.75 -27.43 -17.15
C ASP A 843 -13.86 -28.45 -17.47
N ALA A 844 -14.94 -28.39 -16.70
CA ALA A 844 -16.06 -29.31 -16.74
C ALA A 844 -16.94 -29.22 -18.00
N LEU A 845 -16.69 -28.24 -18.89
CA LEU A 845 -17.43 -28.02 -20.13
C LEU A 845 -16.61 -28.36 -21.38
N SER A 846 -15.33 -27.98 -21.43
CA SER A 846 -14.44 -28.40 -22.53
C SER A 846 -13.92 -29.83 -22.37
N GLY A 847 -13.81 -30.33 -21.13
CA GLY A 847 -13.15 -31.59 -20.79
C GLY A 847 -11.63 -31.48 -20.65
N LEU A 848 -11.05 -30.31 -20.88
CA LEU A 848 -9.62 -30.09 -20.78
C LEU A 848 -9.17 -30.06 -19.31
N VAL A 849 -7.96 -30.58 -19.06
CA VAL A 849 -7.33 -30.51 -17.74
C VAL A 849 -6.05 -29.70 -17.85
N TRP A 850 -5.96 -28.65 -17.04
CA TRP A 850 -4.93 -27.63 -17.06
C TRP A 850 -3.91 -27.82 -15.95
N GLU A 851 -2.63 -27.60 -16.25
CA GLU A 851 -1.52 -27.65 -15.31
C GLU A 851 -1.64 -26.52 -14.28
N THR A 852 -1.68 -26.85 -12.99
CA THR A 852 -1.45 -25.86 -11.93
C THR A 852 0.05 -25.78 -11.65
N LYS A 853 0.62 -24.57 -11.75
CA LYS A 853 2.03 -24.33 -11.44
C LYS A 853 2.31 -24.40 -9.94
N VAL A 854 3.58 -24.51 -9.60
CA VAL A 854 4.10 -24.47 -8.24
C VAL A 854 4.99 -23.24 -8.09
N GLN A 855 4.81 -22.50 -7.00
CA GLN A 855 5.55 -21.26 -6.74
C GLN A 855 7.04 -21.54 -6.58
N HIS A 856 7.89 -20.82 -7.32
CA HIS A 856 9.33 -20.87 -7.11
C HIS A 856 9.72 -20.40 -5.70
N LYS A 857 10.56 -21.19 -5.03
CA LYS A 857 11.24 -20.81 -3.79
C LYS A 857 12.74 -21.03 -3.93
N ASP A 858 13.53 -20.11 -3.40
CA ASP A 858 14.98 -20.16 -3.53
C ASP A 858 15.56 -21.44 -2.88
N GLY A 859 16.29 -22.23 -3.68
CA GLY A 859 16.86 -23.51 -3.25
C GLY A 859 15.96 -24.75 -3.46
N GLU A 860 14.65 -24.56 -3.66
CA GLU A 860 13.77 -25.59 -4.22
C GLU A 860 13.68 -25.41 -5.75
N SER A 861 13.32 -26.47 -6.49
CA SER A 861 13.05 -26.36 -7.93
C SER A 861 12.16 -27.52 -8.37
N SER A 862 11.16 -27.23 -9.20
CA SER A 862 10.14 -28.18 -9.63
C SER A 862 10.06 -28.29 -11.15
N LEU A 863 9.57 -29.43 -11.65
CA LEU A 863 9.17 -29.57 -13.05
C LEU A 863 8.00 -28.62 -13.41
N HIS A 864 7.21 -28.22 -12.41
CA HIS A 864 6.01 -27.38 -12.54
C HIS A 864 6.23 -25.95 -12.01
N ASP A 865 7.49 -25.55 -11.85
CA ASP A 865 7.92 -24.25 -11.32
C ASP A 865 7.42 -23.08 -12.18
N ASP A 866 6.80 -22.08 -11.56
CA ASP A 866 6.17 -20.94 -12.26
C ASP A 866 7.16 -20.00 -12.93
N LYS A 867 8.43 -19.99 -12.51
CA LYS A 867 9.51 -19.18 -13.11
C LYS A 867 10.33 -19.93 -14.16
N SER A 868 10.02 -21.20 -14.45
CA SER A 868 10.72 -21.95 -15.49
C SER A 868 10.36 -21.45 -16.90
N LEU A 869 11.41 -21.19 -17.68
CA LEU A 869 11.36 -20.65 -19.03
C LEU A 869 11.83 -21.70 -20.05
N PHE A 870 11.17 -21.74 -21.21
CA PHE A 870 11.38 -22.74 -22.25
C PHE A 870 11.41 -22.12 -23.64
N ALA A 871 12.30 -22.63 -24.50
CA ALA A 871 12.23 -22.42 -25.94
C ALA A 871 11.14 -23.32 -26.57
N TYR A 872 10.73 -23.03 -27.81
CA TYR A 872 9.77 -23.88 -28.51
C TYR A 872 10.35 -25.25 -28.88
N ASP A 873 11.60 -25.27 -29.39
CA ASP A 873 12.21 -26.46 -29.97
C ASP A 873 13.74 -26.51 -29.73
N ASP A 874 14.36 -27.65 -30.01
CA ASP A 874 15.78 -27.94 -29.75
C ASP A 874 16.78 -27.38 -30.80
N ILE A 875 16.27 -26.66 -31.81
CA ILE A 875 17.01 -26.11 -32.96
C ILE A 875 18.33 -25.42 -32.55
N GLN A 876 19.43 -25.82 -33.19
CA GLN A 876 20.73 -25.17 -33.02
C GLN A 876 20.75 -23.79 -33.68
N SER A 877 21.23 -22.81 -32.93
CA SER A 877 21.34 -21.40 -33.29
C SER A 877 22.26 -20.72 -32.30
N ASP A 878 23.13 -19.84 -32.80
CA ASP A 878 24.17 -19.13 -32.03
C ASP A 878 23.61 -18.12 -31.01
N ASN A 879 22.30 -17.87 -31.04
CA ASN A 879 21.62 -17.02 -30.06
C ASN A 879 21.56 -17.72 -28.68
N ALA A 880 22.12 -17.05 -27.67
CA ALA A 880 22.10 -17.49 -26.29
C ALA A 880 20.66 -17.55 -25.72
N PHE A 881 20.33 -18.63 -25.02
CA PHE A 881 19.05 -18.80 -24.33
C PHE A 881 19.09 -18.12 -22.96
N ASN A 882 18.49 -16.95 -22.84
CA ASN A 882 18.47 -16.16 -21.60
C ASN A 882 17.35 -16.59 -20.64
N GLY A 883 17.30 -17.87 -20.30
CA GLY A 883 16.29 -18.45 -19.40
C GLY A 883 16.82 -19.69 -18.68
N SER A 884 16.02 -20.26 -17.78
CA SER A 884 16.35 -21.48 -17.07
C SER A 884 15.10 -22.32 -16.79
N CYS A 885 15.31 -23.63 -16.63
CA CYS A 885 14.28 -24.58 -16.22
C CYS A 885 14.89 -25.65 -15.31
N TYR A 886 14.07 -26.36 -14.56
CA TYR A 886 14.51 -27.54 -13.79
C TYR A 886 14.72 -28.76 -14.69
N ASP A 887 15.86 -29.45 -14.56
CA ASP A 887 16.07 -30.76 -15.18
C ASP A 887 16.12 -31.88 -14.13
N PRO A 888 15.08 -32.72 -14.02
CA PRO A 888 15.04 -33.87 -13.11
C PRO A 888 16.19 -34.88 -13.30
N GLN A 889 16.93 -34.83 -14.42
CA GLN A 889 18.09 -35.70 -14.66
C GLN A 889 19.36 -35.26 -13.91
N SER A 890 19.55 -33.96 -13.64
CA SER A 890 20.65 -33.47 -12.78
C SER A 890 20.18 -33.00 -11.40
N GLY A 891 18.87 -32.83 -11.19
CA GLY A 891 18.32 -32.31 -9.94
C GLY A 891 18.60 -30.82 -9.74
N THR A 892 18.84 -30.07 -10.83
CA THR A 892 19.25 -28.66 -10.80
C THR A 892 18.50 -27.84 -11.84
N LEU A 893 18.48 -26.52 -11.66
CA LEU A 893 18.20 -25.59 -12.75
C LEU A 893 19.31 -25.67 -13.82
N VAL A 894 18.94 -25.45 -15.08
CA VAL A 894 19.85 -25.41 -16.25
C VAL A 894 19.40 -24.36 -17.27
N SER A 895 20.33 -23.84 -18.07
CA SER A 895 20.07 -22.80 -19.11
C SER A 895 20.45 -23.26 -20.53
N ASP A 896 20.45 -24.57 -20.76
CA ASP A 896 20.70 -25.18 -22.07
C ASP A 896 19.37 -25.36 -22.81
N ARG A 897 19.23 -24.78 -24.01
CA ARG A 897 18.02 -24.87 -24.85
C ARG A 897 17.64 -26.31 -25.21
N SER A 898 18.60 -27.23 -25.32
CA SER A 898 18.33 -28.65 -25.57
C SER A 898 17.72 -29.37 -24.35
N ARG A 899 17.85 -28.76 -23.16
CA ARG A 899 17.27 -29.22 -21.89
C ARG A 899 15.99 -28.43 -21.52
N CYS A 900 15.93 -27.14 -21.86
CA CYS A 900 14.79 -26.24 -21.62
C CYS A 900 14.01 -25.91 -22.89
N ASN A 901 13.26 -26.89 -23.39
CA ASN A 901 12.32 -26.72 -24.50
C ASN A 901 10.97 -27.41 -24.21
N LEU A 902 9.92 -26.91 -24.85
CA LEU A 902 8.53 -27.37 -24.71
C LEU A 902 8.36 -28.89 -24.93
N LYS A 903 9.05 -29.45 -25.92
CA LYS A 903 9.04 -30.88 -26.26
C LYS A 903 9.58 -31.76 -25.12
N ARG A 904 10.71 -31.37 -24.51
CA ARG A 904 11.28 -32.05 -23.34
C ARG A 904 10.42 -31.86 -22.09
N GLN A 905 9.93 -30.65 -21.84
CA GLN A 905 9.00 -30.36 -20.74
C GLN A 905 7.75 -31.25 -20.81
N THR A 906 7.08 -31.28 -21.97
CA THR A 906 5.91 -32.12 -22.24
C THR A 906 6.21 -33.61 -22.03
N THR A 907 7.39 -34.08 -22.47
CA THR A 907 7.83 -35.47 -22.28
C THR A 907 8.03 -35.80 -20.79
N LEU A 908 8.60 -34.89 -20.02
CA LEU A 908 8.83 -35.07 -18.58
C LEU A 908 7.52 -35.06 -17.79
N VAL A 909 6.58 -34.16 -18.10
CA VAL A 909 5.27 -34.08 -17.43
C VAL A 909 4.39 -35.30 -17.74
N ASN A 910 4.41 -35.78 -18.99
CA ASN A 910 3.74 -37.04 -19.36
C ASN A 910 4.35 -38.28 -18.67
N ARG A 911 5.62 -38.18 -18.23
CA ARG A 911 6.29 -39.22 -17.44
C ARG A 911 6.08 -39.07 -15.93
N SER A 912 5.91 -37.84 -15.41
CA SER A 912 5.59 -37.62 -13.99
C SER A 912 4.16 -37.98 -13.63
N LYS A 913 3.27 -38.11 -14.63
CA LYS A 913 1.85 -38.43 -14.46
C LYS A 913 1.12 -37.43 -13.57
N LEU A 914 1.35 -36.13 -13.82
CA LEU A 914 0.62 -35.05 -13.18
C LEU A 914 -0.90 -35.32 -13.28
N CYS A 915 -1.58 -35.39 -12.12
CA CYS A 915 -3.01 -35.70 -12.01
C CYS A 915 -3.41 -37.05 -12.63
N GLY A 916 -2.50 -38.03 -12.66
CA GLY A 916 -2.65 -39.32 -13.33
C GLY A 916 -2.54 -39.28 -14.87
N LEU A 917 -2.46 -38.10 -15.47
CA LEU A 917 -2.57 -37.88 -16.91
C LEU A 917 -1.24 -38.03 -17.64
N GLY A 918 -1.28 -38.52 -18.89
CA GLY A 918 -0.11 -38.80 -19.74
C GLY A 918 -0.28 -38.36 -21.19
N ASN A 919 -1.18 -37.40 -21.41
CA ASN A 919 -1.58 -36.79 -22.68
C ASN A 919 -1.48 -35.25 -22.62
N TRP A 920 -0.57 -34.74 -21.80
CA TRP A 920 -0.22 -33.32 -21.72
C TRP A 920 0.43 -32.84 -23.03
N ARG A 921 0.16 -31.60 -23.40
CA ARG A 921 0.61 -30.88 -24.59
C ARG A 921 0.54 -29.37 -24.37
N ALA A 922 1.03 -28.58 -25.33
CA ALA A 922 0.68 -27.16 -25.39
C ALA A 922 -0.80 -26.98 -25.77
N PRO A 923 -1.48 -25.93 -25.27
CA PRO A 923 -2.83 -25.59 -25.67
C PRO A 923 -2.87 -25.02 -27.09
N SER A 924 -3.99 -25.20 -27.78
CA SER A 924 -4.34 -24.43 -28.97
C SER A 924 -4.56 -22.96 -28.58
N GLN A 925 -4.51 -22.03 -29.54
CA GLN A 925 -4.79 -20.62 -29.22
C GLN A 925 -6.23 -20.44 -28.73
N GLN A 926 -7.18 -21.18 -29.32
CA GLN A 926 -8.60 -21.17 -28.94
C GLN A 926 -8.83 -21.77 -27.55
N GLU A 927 -8.08 -22.81 -27.18
CA GLU A 927 -8.16 -23.42 -25.84
C GLU A 927 -7.62 -22.47 -24.77
N PHE A 928 -6.48 -21.82 -25.01
CA PHE A 928 -5.92 -20.86 -24.07
C PHE A 928 -6.81 -19.62 -23.92
N TYR A 929 -7.41 -19.13 -25.01
CA TYR A 929 -8.46 -18.10 -24.92
C TYR A 929 -9.61 -18.52 -23.99
N GLY A 930 -10.02 -19.79 -24.02
CA GLY A 930 -11.16 -20.30 -23.23
C GLY A 930 -11.05 -20.14 -21.72
N ILE A 931 -9.85 -19.94 -21.18
CA ILE A 931 -9.62 -19.72 -19.74
C ILE A 931 -9.37 -18.24 -19.36
N MET A 932 -9.39 -17.31 -20.33
CA MET A 932 -8.94 -15.94 -20.11
C MET A 932 -10.00 -15.02 -19.45
N THR A 933 -9.59 -14.28 -18.42
CA THR A 933 -10.42 -13.24 -17.77
C THR A 933 -9.90 -11.84 -18.05
N LEU A 934 -10.35 -11.31 -19.18
CA LEU A 934 -10.03 -9.97 -19.68
C LEU A 934 -11.09 -8.96 -19.17
N THR A 935 -10.80 -8.29 -18.07
CA THR A 935 -11.55 -7.11 -17.62
C THR A 935 -10.60 -5.97 -17.31
N LYS A 936 -11.09 -4.73 -17.30
CA LYS A 936 -10.26 -3.53 -17.06
C LYS A 936 -9.67 -3.51 -15.64
N GLU A 937 -10.33 -4.17 -14.70
CA GLU A 937 -9.95 -4.26 -13.30
C GLU A 937 -8.95 -5.41 -13.04
N ASN A 938 -8.94 -6.44 -13.88
CA ASN A 938 -8.10 -7.63 -13.67
C ASN A 938 -6.71 -7.48 -14.32
N PRO A 939 -5.61 -7.42 -13.53
CA PRO A 939 -4.25 -7.29 -14.07
C PRO A 939 -3.66 -8.59 -14.60
N ILE A 940 -4.31 -9.73 -14.34
CA ILE A 940 -3.83 -11.07 -14.66
C ILE A 940 -4.87 -11.69 -15.56
N ALA A 941 -4.49 -12.15 -16.75
CA ALA A 941 -5.47 -12.58 -17.75
C ALA A 941 -6.21 -13.91 -17.45
N LEU A 942 -6.25 -14.38 -16.19
CA LEU A 942 -6.87 -15.63 -15.71
C LEU A 942 -7.64 -15.41 -14.39
N ASP A 943 -8.42 -16.40 -13.95
CA ASP A 943 -8.96 -16.44 -12.57
C ASP A 943 -7.92 -17.02 -11.60
N THR A 944 -7.40 -16.18 -10.70
CA THR A 944 -6.33 -16.54 -9.75
C THR A 944 -6.75 -17.54 -8.67
N ARG A 945 -8.04 -17.83 -8.50
CA ARG A 945 -8.52 -18.86 -7.55
C ARG A 945 -8.28 -20.29 -8.06
N TYR A 946 -8.02 -20.41 -9.36
CA TYR A 946 -7.76 -21.66 -10.09
C TYR A 946 -6.39 -21.63 -10.78
N PHE A 947 -5.93 -20.45 -11.19
CA PHE A 947 -4.62 -20.23 -11.80
C PHE A 947 -3.82 -19.19 -10.97
N PRO A 948 -3.44 -19.55 -9.73
CA PRO A 948 -2.91 -18.61 -8.72
C PRO A 948 -1.50 -18.09 -9.02
N LEU A 949 -0.81 -18.71 -9.97
CA LEU A 949 0.60 -18.46 -10.28
C LEU A 949 0.69 -18.05 -11.75
N TYR A 950 1.04 -16.78 -11.93
CA TYR A 950 0.76 -16.00 -13.14
C TYR A 950 2.03 -15.34 -13.72
N SER A 951 3.21 -15.88 -13.41
CA SER A 951 4.47 -15.42 -14.00
C SER A 951 4.37 -15.43 -15.54
N GLY A 952 4.57 -14.24 -16.14
CA GLY A 952 4.35 -13.98 -17.57
C GLY A 952 2.96 -13.49 -17.98
N LEU A 953 1.94 -13.56 -17.12
CA LEU A 953 0.54 -13.17 -17.41
C LEU A 953 0.11 -11.83 -16.79
N ALA A 954 1.03 -11.12 -16.12
CA ALA A 954 0.78 -9.81 -15.55
C ALA A 954 0.79 -8.71 -16.64
N TYR A 955 -0.36 -8.06 -16.84
CA TYR A 955 -0.50 -6.89 -17.71
C TYR A 955 0.31 -5.70 -17.17
N THR A 956 1.02 -5.01 -18.07
CA THR A 956 1.72 -3.75 -17.78
C THR A 956 1.05 -2.60 -18.49
N TYR A 957 0.83 -1.50 -17.77
CA TYR A 957 -0.05 -0.40 -18.18
C TYR A 957 0.44 0.31 -19.45
N GLY A 958 -0.44 0.44 -20.46
CA GLY A 958 -0.37 1.51 -21.47
C GLY A 958 0.20 1.16 -22.85
N LYS A 959 -0.12 0.01 -23.44
CA LYS A 959 0.25 -0.31 -24.83
C LYS A 959 -0.83 -1.12 -25.57
N TRP A 960 -1.89 -0.42 -25.99
CA TRP A 960 -3.13 -0.81 -26.71
C TRP A 960 -3.13 -1.94 -27.79
N ASN A 961 -2.04 -2.66 -28.04
CA ASN A 961 -1.95 -3.88 -28.86
C ASN A 961 -2.00 -5.15 -27.96
N GLU A 962 -2.92 -5.19 -26.99
CA GLU A 962 -2.66 -5.82 -25.68
C GLU A 962 -2.82 -7.35 -25.64
N LEU A 963 -3.63 -7.93 -26.53
CA LEU A 963 -3.76 -9.39 -26.63
C LEU A 963 -2.46 -10.05 -27.11
N GLU A 964 -1.76 -9.47 -28.09
CA GLU A 964 -0.51 -10.04 -28.60
C GLU A 964 0.52 -10.22 -27.47
N GLY A 965 0.58 -9.27 -26.52
CA GLY A 965 1.52 -9.29 -25.40
C GLY A 965 1.39 -10.52 -24.51
N ILE A 966 0.18 -11.07 -24.34
CA ILE A 966 -0.07 -12.25 -23.50
C ILE A 966 0.34 -13.53 -24.25
N PHE A 967 0.00 -13.64 -25.54
CA PHE A 967 0.46 -14.75 -26.39
C PHE A 967 1.97 -14.68 -26.73
N TYR A 968 2.61 -13.53 -26.56
CA TYR A 968 4.07 -13.40 -26.58
C TYR A 968 4.77 -13.85 -25.29
N GLY A 969 4.01 -14.22 -24.24
CA GLY A 969 4.55 -14.78 -23.01
C GLY A 969 4.46 -16.31 -22.89
N PHE A 970 3.56 -16.95 -23.67
CA PHE A 970 3.18 -18.36 -23.51
C PHE A 970 3.12 -19.12 -24.84
N TRP A 971 3.69 -20.33 -24.86
CA TRP A 971 3.65 -21.19 -26.05
C TRP A 971 2.28 -21.86 -26.27
N THR A 972 1.67 -21.59 -27.43
CA THR A 972 0.53 -22.35 -27.98
C THR A 972 0.98 -23.30 -29.10
N ALA A 973 0.18 -24.34 -29.37
CA ALA A 973 0.42 -25.33 -30.41
C ALA A 973 0.11 -24.82 -31.83
N ASP A 974 -0.84 -23.87 -31.95
CA ASP A 974 -1.11 -23.18 -33.20
C ASP A 974 -0.07 -22.08 -33.44
N VAL A 975 0.45 -22.00 -34.67
CA VAL A 975 1.45 -20.99 -35.01
C VAL A 975 0.78 -19.64 -35.26
N MET A 976 1.21 -18.61 -34.52
CA MET A 976 0.64 -17.26 -34.57
C MET A 976 0.38 -16.76 -36.01
N PRO A 977 -0.87 -16.40 -36.37
CA PRO A 977 -1.17 -15.73 -37.64
C PRO A 977 -0.72 -14.26 -37.55
N VAL A 978 0.55 -13.99 -37.88
CA VAL A 978 1.12 -12.62 -37.84
C VAL A 978 0.60 -11.77 -39.01
N SER A 979 -0.65 -11.31 -38.91
CA SER A 979 -1.32 -10.44 -39.90
C SER A 979 -0.94 -8.96 -39.75
N ARG A 980 0.39 -8.70 -39.72
CA ARG A 980 1.13 -7.45 -39.99
C ARG A 980 0.75 -6.14 -39.26
N PRO A 981 1.75 -5.33 -38.84
CA PRO A 981 1.56 -3.90 -38.67
C PRO A 981 1.56 -3.14 -40.02
N VAL A 982 1.03 -1.91 -39.96
CA VAL A 982 1.32 -0.68 -40.77
C VAL A 982 0.00 0.04 -41.08
N GLY A 983 -0.05 1.34 -40.78
CA GLY A 983 -1.30 2.12 -40.84
C GLY A 983 -1.71 2.52 -42.25
N THR A 984 -2.78 1.92 -42.76
CA THR A 984 -3.65 2.45 -43.82
C THR A 984 -5.04 1.81 -43.71
N TRP A 985 -5.89 2.34 -42.82
CA TRP A 985 -7.30 1.95 -42.73
C TRP A 985 -8.16 2.79 -43.66
N ASN A 986 -9.13 2.15 -44.34
CA ASN A 986 -10.34 2.82 -44.80
C ASN A 986 -11.44 1.79 -45.05
N LYS A 987 -12.47 1.84 -44.19
CA LYS A 987 -13.85 1.34 -44.33
C LYS A 987 -14.11 0.32 -45.45
N ASP A 988 -14.28 -0.95 -45.05
CA ASP A 988 -15.48 -1.75 -45.36
C ASP A 988 -15.39 -3.09 -44.59
N ASP A 989 -15.24 -2.98 -43.26
CA ASP A 989 -14.89 -4.07 -42.36
C ASP A 989 -16.09 -4.97 -42.00
N GLY A 990 -16.62 -5.72 -42.98
CA GLY A 990 -17.69 -6.69 -42.75
C GLY A 990 -17.97 -7.62 -43.94
N GLY A 991 -17.65 -8.92 -43.80
CA GLY A 991 -17.99 -9.93 -44.81
C GLY A 991 -17.68 -11.38 -44.39
N PRO A 992 -18.34 -12.41 -44.97
CA PRO A 992 -18.53 -13.72 -44.30
C PRO A 992 -17.36 -14.72 -44.36
N ASP A 993 -16.14 -14.28 -44.65
CA ASP A 993 -15.05 -15.15 -45.10
C ASP A 993 -13.94 -15.46 -44.06
N ALA A 994 -14.18 -15.15 -42.79
CA ALA A 994 -13.23 -15.37 -41.69
C ALA A 994 -12.81 -16.85 -41.51
N TYR A 995 -13.65 -17.81 -41.90
CA TYR A 995 -13.40 -19.25 -41.77
C TYR A 995 -12.63 -19.87 -42.96
N LYS A 996 -11.43 -19.36 -43.27
CA LYS A 996 -10.48 -20.01 -44.21
C LYS A 996 -9.03 -20.00 -43.74
N VAL A 997 -8.77 -20.42 -42.49
CA VAL A 997 -7.42 -20.85 -42.06
C VAL A 997 -7.03 -22.10 -42.86
N ARG A 998 -6.28 -21.91 -43.96
CA ARG A 998 -5.73 -23.00 -44.78
C ARG A 998 -4.38 -23.46 -44.18
N PRO A 999 -4.14 -24.78 -44.05
CA PRO A 999 -2.86 -25.32 -43.58
C PRO A 999 -1.79 -25.29 -44.70
N SER A 1000 -1.51 -24.12 -45.28
CA SER A 1000 -0.52 -23.97 -46.37
C SER A 1000 -0.09 -22.51 -46.64
N SER A 1001 0.79 -21.95 -45.79
CA SER A 1001 1.55 -20.73 -46.12
C SER A 1001 2.82 -20.61 -45.27
N ASP A 1002 3.97 -20.38 -45.92
CA ASP A 1002 5.30 -20.34 -45.28
C ASP A 1002 5.40 -19.34 -44.11
N LEU A 1003 5.98 -19.81 -43.00
CA LEU A 1003 6.32 -18.99 -41.82
C LEU A 1003 7.53 -18.08 -42.07
N ARG A 1004 7.34 -17.00 -42.83
CA ARG A 1004 8.36 -15.95 -43.04
C ARG A 1004 8.16 -14.76 -42.10
N GLY A 1005 8.05 -15.07 -40.82
CA GLY A 1005 7.92 -14.10 -39.72
C GLY A 1005 8.63 -14.58 -38.45
N SER A 1006 9.83 -14.05 -38.19
CA SER A 1006 10.58 -14.17 -36.92
C SER A 1006 10.96 -15.57 -36.41
N ILE A 1007 11.84 -16.28 -37.14
CA ILE A 1007 12.64 -17.41 -36.60
C ILE A 1007 13.29 -17.06 -35.25
N ALA A 1008 13.69 -15.79 -35.06
CA ALA A 1008 14.27 -15.29 -33.81
C ALA A 1008 13.40 -15.48 -32.55
N ARG A 1009 12.06 -15.55 -32.66
CA ARG A 1009 11.16 -15.69 -31.49
C ARG A 1009 11.14 -17.12 -30.92
N GLN A 1010 11.45 -18.14 -31.72
CA GLN A 1010 11.49 -19.55 -31.28
C GLN A 1010 12.66 -19.83 -30.31
N TYR A 1011 13.70 -19.00 -30.32
CA TYR A 1011 14.87 -19.10 -29.44
C TYR A 1011 14.73 -18.32 -28.12
N GLN A 1012 13.70 -17.47 -28.01
CA GLN A 1012 13.48 -16.66 -26.81
C GLN A 1012 12.96 -17.53 -25.65
N PRO A 1013 13.17 -17.10 -24.39
CA PRO A 1013 12.56 -17.72 -23.23
C PRO A 1013 11.09 -17.31 -23.11
N HIS A 1014 10.19 -18.28 -22.99
CA HIS A 1014 8.76 -18.08 -22.71
C HIS A 1014 8.31 -18.97 -21.56
N TYR A 1015 7.20 -18.60 -20.93
CA TYR A 1015 6.52 -19.47 -19.98
C TYR A 1015 5.72 -20.55 -20.74
N VAL A 1016 5.39 -21.63 -20.04
CA VAL A 1016 4.61 -22.75 -20.59
C VAL A 1016 3.57 -23.15 -19.56
N MET A 1017 2.30 -23.16 -19.96
CA MET A 1017 1.21 -23.79 -19.24
C MET A 1017 0.71 -24.95 -20.09
N LEU A 1018 0.80 -26.18 -19.57
CA LEU A 1018 0.35 -27.36 -20.31
C LEU A 1018 -1.16 -27.61 -20.13
N VAL A 1019 -1.75 -28.23 -21.14
CA VAL A 1019 -3.12 -28.76 -21.11
C VAL A 1019 -3.11 -30.23 -21.51
N SER A 1020 -4.08 -30.99 -21.03
CA SER A 1020 -4.37 -32.38 -21.40
C SER A 1020 -5.78 -32.44 -22.00
N ASP A 1021 -5.99 -33.38 -22.94
CA ASP A 1021 -7.32 -33.73 -23.48
C ASP A 1021 -8.25 -34.39 -22.44
N GLY A 1022 -7.83 -34.39 -21.17
CA GLY A 1022 -8.51 -34.92 -20.01
C GLY A 1022 -8.34 -36.42 -19.85
N PHE A 1023 -9.12 -36.98 -18.92
CA PHE A 1023 -9.10 -38.40 -18.59
C PHE A 1023 -9.76 -39.20 -19.72
N LYS A 1024 -9.14 -40.30 -20.12
CA LYS A 1024 -9.81 -41.39 -20.82
C LYS A 1024 -9.73 -42.63 -19.93
N VAL A 1025 -10.84 -43.06 -19.36
CA VAL A 1025 -10.89 -44.31 -18.59
C VAL A 1025 -10.88 -45.46 -19.58
N THR A 1026 -9.71 -46.08 -19.76
CA THR A 1026 -9.57 -47.43 -20.32
C THR A 1026 -9.96 -48.44 -19.25
N GLY A 1027 -10.74 -49.46 -19.61
CA GLY A 1027 -11.21 -50.46 -18.66
C GLY A 1027 -10.14 -51.50 -18.30
N GLU A 1028 -9.32 -51.19 -17.30
CA GLU A 1028 -8.49 -52.11 -16.50
C GLU A 1028 -8.73 -51.84 -15.00
#